data_AF-A0A8V1AP97-F1
#
_entry.id   AF-A0A8V1AP97-F1
#
_cell.length_a   1.000
_cell.length_b   1.000
_cell.length_c   1.000
_cell.angle_alpha   90.00
_cell.angle_beta   90.00
_cell.angle_gamma   90.00
#
_symmetry.space_group_name_H-M   'P 1'
#
loop_
_entity.id
_entity.type
_entity.pdbx_description
1 polymer ?
#
loop_
_entity_poly.entity_id
_entity_poly.type
_entity_poly.pdbx_seq_one_letter_code
_entity_poly.pdbx_strand_id
1 'polypeptide(L)'
;MTQQMHNLSLLQSKKNSMPSSPNAAKRLYRNLSEKLKGSHTSFDEAYFRARSDRLSLRKTSMNFQCNEAMFEAVEQQDLDAVQILLYQYTPEELDLNTPNSEGLTPLDIAILTNNIPIARTLLHVGAKESPHFVNMESRSVHLCTLVQEAQQRVTELSAQVMNEGLGTDNTEKEKQLKAWEWRYRLYKRMKAGYEHARAPEAPTNVCLMVTSSTSLTVTFQEPLSVNSAVVTKYKVEWSCSEDFAPLVGEIIMDNLQSLRCTITGLRTGQRYYIHVSAYNMRGWGPPRRSTPAYASPSNWKDCSGREPRHRGHTEALERLLQQVRAAHQHYNCRESSKLQNTGRKQSVSRSLKHLFHSSNKFVKTLKRGLYLSVIFFYKDNLLVTNEDQIPIVEMDDSHSSSIMQDFLWFTKLSCMWDDIRWLRQNTSVSISSSTTLQARQKMLSAAAQLQNLLGTHNLGRVFYEPIKDRHGNILIVTIREVESLYSFFNGKWMQVSKLQSQRKSLSTPEEPTALDILLITIQDILSYHKRSQQRLPPGLYLGYLKLCSSVDQIKVLVLQKLPNVLCHVKIRDNSNVSRDEWEWIQTLSGSESVESMDHTSDCPTQLFLYELQMAVKALLKQINLPLHQAKHFRLYTQEVLELGHNVSFLLLLPASDDVCTAPGQNNPYTPHSGFLNLPLQMFELVHFCCYKEKFISLYCRLSAVIELDSLKTQQSLREAISDSEVAAAKQRHQQVTDYIQISFAQSTSEPLETCRGAERNRPLCFHISTVSFLLISPFSHSENLVFPQCAGAYGKSLPFTSKINIRILI
;
A
#
# COMPACT_ATOMS: atom_id res chain seq x y z
N MET A 1 -24.35 -52.21 1.30
CA MET A 1 -23.36 -52.60 2.33
C MET A 1 -23.16 -51.39 3.22
N THR A 2 -23.93 -51.25 4.30
CA THR A 2 -23.59 -51.79 5.65
C THR A 2 -22.42 -51.06 6.31
N GLN A 3 -22.65 -49.81 6.70
CA GLN A 3 -21.98 -49.24 7.87
C GLN A 3 -22.55 -49.91 9.13
N GLN A 4 -21.70 -50.43 10.03
CA GLN A 4 -21.99 -50.42 11.47
C GLN A 4 -20.77 -50.79 12.33
N MET A 5 -20.74 -50.20 13.53
CA MET A 5 -20.07 -50.63 14.76
C MET A 5 -18.56 -50.97 14.75
N HIS A 6 -17.81 -50.16 15.52
CA HIS A 6 -17.44 -50.64 16.86
C HIS A 6 -17.82 -49.60 17.91
N ASN A 7 -18.14 -50.03 19.13
CA ASN A 7 -18.71 -49.19 20.18
C ASN A 7 -18.45 -49.80 21.58
N LEU A 8 -18.37 -48.96 22.62
CA LEU A 8 -18.29 -49.31 24.06
C LEU A 8 -17.00 -50.08 24.48
N SER A 9 -16.59 -50.16 25.76
CA SER A 9 -17.18 -49.79 27.08
C SER A 9 -16.01 -49.39 28.04
N LEU A 10 -16.05 -49.02 29.33
CA LEU A 10 -16.96 -48.82 30.51
C LEU A 10 -16.14 -47.90 31.49
N LEU A 11 -16.51 -47.26 32.61
CA LEU A 11 -17.65 -47.11 33.55
C LEU A 11 -18.06 -45.60 33.59
N GLN A 12 -19.21 -45.11 34.08
CA GLN A 12 -19.81 -45.03 35.44
C GLN A 12 -18.94 -44.31 36.51
N SER A 13 -19.44 -43.38 37.34
CA SER A 13 -20.85 -43.07 37.77
C SER A 13 -21.00 -41.57 38.14
N LYS A 14 -22.17 -40.95 38.48
CA LYS A 14 -23.56 -41.37 38.71
C LYS A 14 -24.53 -40.15 38.59
N LYS A 15 -25.78 -40.40 38.15
CA LYS A 15 -27.09 -39.68 38.29
C LYS A 15 -27.17 -38.38 39.16
N ASN A 16 -28.06 -37.38 38.92
CA ASN A 16 -29.27 -37.31 38.07
C ASN A 16 -29.82 -35.86 37.82
N SER A 17 -30.75 -35.73 36.85
CA SER A 17 -31.91 -34.79 36.72
C SER A 17 -31.75 -33.25 36.74
N MET A 18 -32.06 -32.64 35.58
CA MET A 18 -32.85 -31.39 35.40
C MET A 18 -34.37 -31.75 35.31
N PRO A 19 -35.39 -30.85 35.18
CA PRO A 19 -35.37 -29.52 34.52
C PRO A 19 -36.26 -28.39 35.14
N SER A 20 -36.55 -27.36 34.33
CA SER A 20 -37.64 -26.35 34.38
C SER A 20 -37.56 -25.13 35.33
N SER A 21 -37.89 -23.97 34.74
CA SER A 21 -38.31 -22.69 35.34
C SER A 21 -39.88 -22.65 35.44
N PRO A 22 -40.61 -21.61 35.94
CA PRO A 22 -40.27 -20.17 36.01
C PRO A 22 -40.71 -19.40 37.31
N ASN A 23 -40.50 -18.07 37.27
CA ASN A 23 -41.13 -16.97 38.06
C ASN A 23 -41.88 -17.29 39.38
N ALA A 24 -41.43 -16.73 40.52
CA ALA A 24 -42.07 -15.56 41.18
C ALA A 24 -41.50 -15.17 42.57
N ALA A 25 -41.52 -13.85 42.83
CA ALA A 25 -41.81 -13.17 44.11
C ALA A 25 -40.96 -13.35 45.41
N LYS A 26 -40.34 -12.21 45.80
CA LYS A 26 -40.29 -11.60 47.16
C LYS A 26 -39.38 -12.18 48.27
N ARG A 27 -38.77 -11.23 49.01
CA ARG A 27 -37.87 -11.36 50.19
C ARG A 27 -36.47 -11.88 49.83
N LEU A 28 -35.38 -11.42 50.44
CA LEU A 28 -35.25 -10.76 51.76
C LEU A 28 -34.63 -9.34 51.69
N TYR A 29 -35.25 -8.39 52.39
CA TYR A 29 -34.53 -7.24 52.98
C TYR A 29 -34.02 -7.68 54.36
N ARG A 30 -32.76 -7.37 54.71
CA ARG A 30 -32.35 -7.18 56.10
C ARG A 30 -31.13 -6.28 56.23
N ASN A 31 -31.36 -5.15 56.89
CA ASN A 31 -30.44 -4.07 57.20
C ASN A 31 -29.06 -4.50 57.72
N LEU A 32 -28.06 -3.65 57.49
CA LEU A 32 -27.35 -3.03 58.60
C LEU A 32 -27.03 -1.56 58.25
N SER A 33 -27.01 -0.71 59.27
CA SER A 33 -26.62 0.71 59.22
C SER A 33 -25.58 0.95 60.31
N GLU A 34 -24.75 1.98 60.12
CA GLU A 34 -23.72 2.43 61.08
C GLU A 34 -22.55 1.44 61.34
N LYS A 35 -21.34 1.86 61.74
CA LYS A 35 -20.81 3.21 62.05
C LYS A 35 -19.30 3.29 61.76
N LEU A 36 -18.81 4.50 61.52
CA LEU A 36 -17.45 5.01 61.78
C LEU A 36 -16.22 4.19 61.34
N LYS A 37 -15.52 4.70 60.31
CA LYS A 37 -14.20 5.35 60.52
C LYS A 37 -13.86 6.25 59.33
N GLY A 38 -13.54 7.51 59.61
CA GLY A 38 -13.10 8.48 58.58
C GLY A 38 -11.58 8.54 58.47
N SER A 39 -11.10 9.20 57.42
CA SER A 39 -9.73 9.71 57.32
C SER A 39 -9.70 10.95 56.42
N HIS A 40 -9.05 12.01 56.87
CA HIS A 40 -8.74 13.18 56.04
C HIS A 40 -7.32 13.03 55.46
N THR A 41 -7.20 13.13 54.15
CA THR A 41 -6.01 13.59 53.42
C THR A 41 -6.53 14.23 52.13
N SER A 42 -6.51 15.56 51.98
CA SER A 42 -5.33 16.40 51.66
C SER A 42 -4.72 16.07 50.29
N PHE A 43 -4.57 17.10 49.45
CA PHE A 43 -3.73 17.08 48.25
C PHE A 43 -2.32 16.58 48.61
N ASP A 44 -1.76 15.70 47.78
CA ASP A 44 -0.33 15.72 47.47
C ASP A 44 -0.06 15.06 46.09
N GLU A 45 1.06 15.42 45.46
CA GLU A 45 1.38 15.11 44.06
C GLU A 45 2.53 14.10 43.95
N ALA A 46 2.24 12.82 43.65
CA ALA A 46 3.29 11.85 43.36
C ALA A 46 2.91 10.70 42.40
N TYR A 47 3.81 10.47 41.44
CA TYR A 47 3.96 9.30 40.58
C TYR A 47 3.59 7.94 41.21
N PHE A 48 2.96 7.05 40.42
CA PHE A 48 3.45 5.65 40.28
C PHE A 48 3.01 4.98 38.97
N ARG A 49 3.95 4.29 38.30
CA ARG A 49 3.70 3.43 37.11
C ARG A 49 4.39 2.07 37.29
N ALA A 50 3.68 1.04 37.77
CA ALA A 50 4.23 -0.33 37.79
C ALA A 50 3.18 -1.46 37.88
N ARG A 51 3.20 -2.35 36.87
CA ARG A 51 2.83 -3.79 36.85
C ARG A 51 1.37 -4.25 37.06
N SER A 52 1.13 -5.42 36.47
CA SER A 52 -0.14 -6.14 36.30
C SER A 52 -0.53 -7.04 37.48
N ASP A 53 -1.55 -7.88 37.26
CA ASP A 53 -1.85 -9.14 37.98
C ASP A 53 -2.68 -9.08 39.28
N ARG A 54 -3.55 -8.05 39.41
CA ARG A 54 -4.75 -8.09 40.30
C ARG A 54 -5.99 -7.44 39.66
N LEU A 55 -6.24 -7.73 38.38
CA LEU A 55 -7.03 -6.86 37.49
C LEU A 55 -8.55 -7.05 37.44
N SER A 56 -9.13 -8.15 37.95
CA SER A 56 -10.59 -8.38 37.82
C SER A 56 -11.45 -7.53 38.77
N LEU A 57 -11.25 -7.65 40.08
CA LEU A 57 -12.12 -7.02 41.08
C LEU A 57 -11.88 -5.52 41.27
N ARG A 58 -10.68 -5.00 40.97
CA ARG A 58 -10.41 -3.55 41.04
C ARG A 58 -10.95 -2.77 39.84
N LYS A 59 -11.03 -3.39 38.65
CA LYS A 59 -11.57 -2.73 37.45
C LYS A 59 -13.01 -2.29 37.67
N THR A 60 -13.90 -3.15 38.16
CA THR A 60 -15.32 -2.80 38.35
C THR A 60 -15.51 -1.54 39.23
N SER A 61 -14.76 -1.39 40.32
CA SER A 61 -14.85 -0.20 41.19
C SER A 61 -14.23 1.05 40.57
N MET A 62 -13.12 0.92 39.82
CA MET A 62 -12.48 2.07 39.16
C MET A 62 -13.25 2.54 37.93
N ASN A 63 -13.80 1.63 37.13
CA ASN A 63 -14.72 1.93 36.03
C ASN A 63 -15.98 2.66 36.53
N PHE A 64 -16.53 2.27 37.69
CA PHE A 64 -17.67 2.98 38.29
C PHE A 64 -17.29 4.43 38.64
N GLN A 65 -16.13 4.64 39.28
CA GLN A 65 -15.66 5.96 39.70
C GLN A 65 -15.32 6.89 38.52
N CYS A 66 -14.69 6.40 37.44
CA CYS A 66 -14.43 7.26 36.28
C CYS A 66 -15.69 7.57 35.46
N ASN A 67 -16.68 6.66 35.44
CA ASN A 67 -17.98 6.95 34.85
C ASN A 67 -18.75 8.01 35.65
N GLU A 68 -18.78 7.94 36.99
CA GLU A 68 -19.39 8.99 37.83
C GLU A 68 -18.70 10.35 37.61
N ALA A 69 -17.37 10.39 37.59
CA ALA A 69 -16.61 11.62 37.30
C ALA A 69 -16.88 12.17 35.89
N MET A 70 -17.14 11.31 34.91
CA MET A 70 -17.48 11.71 33.54
C MET A 70 -18.90 12.29 33.45
N PHE A 71 -19.87 11.73 34.17
CA PHE A 71 -21.18 12.35 34.32
C PHE A 71 -21.06 13.70 35.03
N GLU A 72 -20.32 13.78 36.14
CA GLU A 72 -20.11 15.03 36.88
C GLU A 72 -19.50 16.13 36.00
N ALA A 73 -18.41 15.85 35.28
CA ALA A 73 -17.77 16.82 34.38
C ALA A 73 -18.72 17.33 33.27
N VAL A 74 -19.53 16.44 32.67
CA VAL A 74 -20.47 16.81 31.61
C VAL A 74 -21.69 17.57 32.17
N GLU A 75 -22.23 17.18 33.32
CA GLU A 75 -23.28 17.94 34.01
C GLU A 75 -22.76 19.35 34.42
N GLN A 76 -21.50 19.44 34.87
CA GLN A 76 -20.79 20.71 35.18
C GLN A 76 -20.42 21.54 33.94
N GLN A 77 -20.54 20.96 32.74
CA GLN A 77 -20.15 21.57 31.47
C GLN A 77 -18.65 21.91 31.36
N ASP A 78 -17.81 21.19 32.12
CA ASP A 78 -16.35 21.30 32.08
C ASP A 78 -15.78 20.49 30.90
N LEU A 79 -15.36 21.21 29.87
CA LEU A 79 -14.76 20.63 28.67
C LEU A 79 -13.34 20.08 28.93
N ASP A 80 -12.59 20.69 29.84
CA ASP A 80 -11.19 20.34 30.09
C ASP A 80 -11.13 19.06 30.93
N ALA A 81 -11.97 18.94 31.96
CA ALA A 81 -12.15 17.69 32.71
C ALA A 81 -12.60 16.53 31.79
N VAL A 82 -13.55 16.78 30.87
CA VAL A 82 -13.96 15.81 29.84
C VAL A 82 -12.78 15.37 28.96
N GLN A 83 -11.96 16.31 28.48
CA GLN A 83 -10.78 15.97 27.65
C GLN A 83 -9.71 15.22 28.44
N ILE A 84 -9.50 15.57 29.71
CA ILE A 84 -8.55 14.88 30.60
C ILE A 84 -9.00 13.42 30.84
N LEU A 85 -10.28 13.17 31.11
CA LEU A 85 -10.81 11.81 31.28
C LEU A 85 -10.66 10.99 29.99
N LEU A 86 -11.00 11.56 28.84
CA LEU A 86 -10.86 10.90 27.52
C LEU A 86 -9.41 10.72 27.06
N TYR A 87 -8.45 11.40 27.67
CA TYR A 87 -7.01 11.17 27.47
C TYR A 87 -6.44 10.12 28.44
N GLN A 88 -7.00 10.01 29.65
CA GLN A 88 -6.53 9.07 30.69
C GLN A 88 -7.08 7.65 30.53
N TYR A 89 -8.30 7.49 30.03
CA TYR A 89 -9.01 6.20 29.94
C TYR A 89 -9.31 5.80 28.48
N THR A 90 -9.33 4.50 28.22
CA THR A 90 -9.75 3.98 26.90
C THR A 90 -11.29 4.04 26.74
N PRO A 91 -11.82 4.13 25.50
CA PRO A 91 -13.27 4.09 25.25
C PRO A 91 -13.95 2.79 25.72
N GLU A 92 -13.19 1.71 25.89
CA GLU A 92 -13.66 0.44 26.47
C GLU A 92 -13.62 0.41 28.02
N GLU A 93 -12.97 1.38 28.65
CA GLU A 93 -12.92 1.55 30.11
C GLU A 93 -13.90 2.61 30.62
N LEU A 94 -14.18 3.64 29.80
CA LEU A 94 -15.14 4.70 30.09
C LEU A 94 -16.47 4.42 29.36
N ASP A 95 -17.48 3.95 30.08
CA ASP A 95 -18.76 3.56 29.48
C ASP A 95 -19.66 4.77 29.23
N LEU A 96 -19.47 5.39 28.06
CA LEU A 96 -20.22 6.56 27.59
C LEU A 96 -21.62 6.23 27.07
N ASN A 97 -22.02 4.95 27.04
CA ASN A 97 -23.22 4.48 26.34
C ASN A 97 -24.27 3.83 27.27
N THR A 98 -23.88 3.38 28.47
CA THR A 98 -24.83 3.01 29.53
C THR A 98 -25.47 4.26 30.13
N PRO A 99 -26.82 4.38 30.18
CA PRO A 99 -27.49 5.50 30.83
C PRO A 99 -27.35 5.48 32.36
N ASN A 100 -27.42 6.66 32.99
CA ASN A 100 -27.50 6.81 34.44
C ASN A 100 -28.88 6.41 35.01
N SER A 101 -29.08 6.61 36.32
CA SER A 101 -30.36 6.37 37.01
C SER A 101 -31.55 7.12 36.39
N GLU A 102 -31.28 8.27 35.77
CA GLU A 102 -32.26 9.14 35.12
C GLU A 102 -32.47 8.79 33.63
N GLY A 103 -31.90 7.67 33.15
CA GLY A 103 -32.06 7.20 31.76
C GLY A 103 -31.30 8.02 30.71
N LEU A 104 -30.36 8.90 31.12
CA LEU A 104 -29.56 9.78 30.26
C LEU A 104 -28.15 9.23 30.07
N THR A 105 -27.60 9.30 28.84
CA THR A 105 -26.13 9.18 28.64
C THR A 105 -25.45 10.54 28.86
N PRO A 106 -24.11 10.60 29.02
CA PRO A 106 -23.41 11.89 29.05
C PRO A 106 -23.65 12.70 27.76
N LEU A 107 -23.81 12.01 26.62
CA LEU A 107 -24.11 12.67 25.35
C LEU A 107 -25.51 13.29 25.32
N ASP A 108 -26.53 12.64 25.90
CA ASP A 108 -27.86 13.27 26.04
C ASP A 108 -27.76 14.60 26.82
N ILE A 109 -27.03 14.62 27.94
CA ILE A 109 -26.87 15.81 28.79
C ILE A 109 -26.16 16.94 28.03
N ALA A 110 -25.09 16.62 27.29
CA ALA A 110 -24.36 17.58 26.47
C ALA A 110 -25.22 18.15 25.34
N ILE A 111 -25.99 17.32 24.62
CA ILE A 111 -26.90 17.75 23.55
C ILE A 111 -28.06 18.59 24.11
N LEU A 112 -28.73 18.11 25.15
CA LEU A 112 -29.92 18.76 25.72
C LEU A 112 -29.60 20.11 26.37
N THR A 113 -28.41 20.27 26.94
CA THR A 113 -27.91 21.58 27.40
C THR A 113 -27.29 22.45 26.29
N ASN A 114 -27.26 21.95 25.05
CA ASN A 114 -26.63 22.55 23.86
C ASN A 114 -25.13 22.89 24.01
N ASN A 115 -24.37 22.10 24.77
CA ASN A 115 -22.92 22.21 24.86
C ASN A 115 -22.26 21.54 23.64
N ILE A 116 -22.17 22.30 22.54
CA ILE A 116 -21.63 21.82 21.26
C ILE A 116 -20.19 21.26 21.39
N PRO A 117 -19.24 21.90 22.12
CA PRO A 117 -17.90 21.35 22.31
C PRO A 117 -17.89 19.96 22.96
N ILE A 118 -18.56 19.79 24.11
CA ILE A 118 -18.59 18.50 24.83
C ILE A 118 -19.31 17.44 23.98
N ALA A 119 -20.45 17.80 23.37
CA ALA A 119 -21.20 16.86 22.54
C ALA A 119 -20.42 16.39 21.30
N ARG A 120 -19.69 17.29 20.61
CA ARG A 120 -18.79 16.90 19.50
C ARG A 120 -17.65 16.00 19.98
N THR A 121 -17.04 16.30 21.12
CA THR A 121 -15.97 15.46 21.70
C THR A 121 -16.48 14.05 22.01
N LEU A 122 -17.66 13.94 22.64
CA LEU A 122 -18.33 12.67 22.93
C LEU A 122 -18.71 11.88 21.68
N LEU A 123 -19.26 12.54 20.65
CA LEU A 123 -19.57 11.91 19.35
C LEU A 123 -18.30 11.41 18.65
N HIS A 124 -17.19 12.14 18.76
CA HIS A 124 -15.91 11.75 18.13
C HIS A 124 -15.30 10.47 18.76
N VAL A 125 -15.58 10.17 20.03
CA VAL A 125 -15.18 8.93 20.71
C VAL A 125 -16.24 7.83 20.66
N GLY A 126 -17.37 8.04 19.97
CA GLY A 126 -18.39 7.02 19.72
C GLY A 126 -19.48 6.89 20.79
N ALA A 127 -19.71 7.92 21.61
CA ALA A 127 -20.87 7.99 22.49
C ALA A 127 -22.18 8.14 21.70
N LYS A 128 -23.30 7.66 22.26
CA LYS A 128 -24.62 7.62 21.60
C LYS A 128 -25.73 8.17 22.51
N GLU A 129 -26.81 8.65 21.89
CA GLU A 129 -28.06 9.03 22.58
C GLU A 129 -28.68 7.79 23.26
N SER A 130 -29.26 7.96 24.45
CA SER A 130 -29.88 6.85 25.19
C SER A 130 -31.01 6.19 24.40
N PRO A 131 -31.10 4.84 24.41
CA PRO A 131 -32.14 4.10 23.70
C PRO A 131 -33.55 4.32 24.29
N HIS A 132 -33.68 4.99 25.44
CA HIS A 132 -34.98 5.33 26.02
C HIS A 132 -35.71 6.48 25.28
N PHE A 133 -35.01 7.27 24.46
CA PHE A 133 -35.56 8.46 23.80
C PHE A 133 -35.95 8.25 22.32
N VAL A 134 -36.50 7.08 21.97
CA VAL A 134 -36.91 6.76 20.58
C VAL A 134 -38.02 7.68 20.05
N ASN A 135 -38.89 8.21 20.93
CA ASN A 135 -39.93 9.18 20.59
C ASN A 135 -39.59 10.58 21.15
N MET A 136 -39.82 11.62 20.35
CA MET A 136 -39.76 13.01 20.77
C MET A 136 -40.71 13.32 21.94
N GLU A 137 -41.91 12.75 21.92
CA GLU A 137 -42.92 12.99 22.97
C GLU A 137 -42.48 12.40 24.31
N SER A 138 -41.92 11.18 24.33
CA SER A 138 -41.41 10.56 25.57
C SER A 138 -40.21 11.32 26.12
N ARG A 139 -39.29 11.81 25.26
CA ARG A 139 -38.19 12.69 25.67
C ARG A 139 -38.72 14.00 26.28
N SER A 140 -39.78 14.58 25.71
CA SER A 140 -40.41 15.80 26.25
C SER A 140 -41.12 15.58 27.59
N VAL A 141 -41.81 14.44 27.77
CA VAL A 141 -42.46 14.07 29.04
C VAL A 141 -41.41 13.80 30.12
N HIS A 142 -40.37 13.02 29.81
CA HIS A 142 -39.29 12.70 30.74
C HIS A 142 -38.59 13.95 31.29
N LEU A 143 -38.28 14.92 30.41
CA LEU A 143 -37.72 16.21 30.81
C LEU A 143 -38.67 17.04 31.70
N CYS A 144 -39.98 16.84 31.61
CA CYS A 144 -40.92 17.46 32.55
C CYS A 144 -40.91 16.75 33.91
N THR A 145 -40.87 15.41 33.94
CA THR A 145 -40.76 14.60 35.16
C THR A 145 -39.50 14.94 35.94
N LEU A 146 -38.32 14.91 35.32
CA LEU A 146 -37.05 15.25 35.99
C LEU A 146 -37.06 16.66 36.59
N VAL A 147 -37.65 17.65 35.90
CA VAL A 147 -37.79 19.02 36.41
C VAL A 147 -38.76 19.10 37.60
N GLN A 148 -39.84 18.31 37.61
CA GLN A 148 -40.80 18.25 38.71
C GLN A 148 -40.23 17.54 39.94
N GLU A 149 -39.60 16.38 39.76
CA GLU A 149 -39.00 15.59 40.85
C GLU A 149 -37.83 16.34 41.50
N ALA A 150 -36.95 16.97 40.72
CA ALA A 150 -35.88 17.80 41.26
C ALA A 150 -36.42 19.04 42.00
N GLN A 151 -37.49 19.68 41.51
CA GLN A 151 -38.16 20.76 42.25
C GLN A 151 -38.73 20.26 43.58
N GLN A 152 -39.38 19.09 43.60
CA GLN A 152 -39.90 18.50 44.84
C GLN A 152 -38.77 18.23 45.83
N ARG A 153 -37.64 17.64 45.40
CA ARG A 153 -36.48 17.39 46.27
C ARG A 153 -35.88 18.68 46.85
N VAL A 154 -35.78 19.75 46.05
CA VAL A 154 -35.35 21.07 46.55
C VAL A 154 -36.30 21.59 47.63
N THR A 155 -37.62 21.50 47.41
CA THR A 155 -38.62 21.95 48.40
C THR A 155 -38.60 21.10 49.68
N GLU A 156 -38.49 19.78 49.56
CA GLU A 156 -38.37 18.85 50.69
C GLU A 156 -37.13 19.12 51.54
N LEU A 157 -35.96 19.28 50.91
CA LEU A 157 -34.69 19.54 51.61
C LEU A 157 -34.62 20.95 52.18
N SER A 158 -35.15 21.96 51.48
CA SER A 158 -35.24 23.34 51.98
C SER A 158 -36.10 23.42 53.25
N ALA A 159 -37.23 22.70 53.28
CA ALA A 159 -38.06 22.59 54.47
C ALA A 159 -37.37 21.84 55.62
N GLN A 160 -36.52 20.83 55.35
CA GLN A 160 -35.76 20.13 56.39
C GLN A 160 -34.66 21.02 57.00
N VAL A 161 -33.86 21.69 56.17
CA VAL A 161 -32.80 22.62 56.61
C VAL A 161 -33.37 23.80 57.40
N MET A 162 -34.59 24.27 57.08
CA MET A 162 -35.25 25.35 57.81
C MET A 162 -35.76 24.93 59.21
N ASN A 163 -35.95 23.63 59.47
CA ASN A 163 -36.59 23.13 60.69
C ASN A 163 -35.61 22.47 61.69
N GLU A 164 -34.32 22.32 61.36
CA GLU A 164 -33.33 21.68 62.22
C GLU A 164 -32.25 22.66 62.73
N GLY A 165 -31.88 22.53 64.00
CA GLY A 165 -30.84 23.36 64.63
C GLY A 165 -29.42 22.95 64.24
N LEU A 166 -28.42 23.78 64.58
CA LEU A 166 -27.01 23.56 64.23
C LEU A 166 -26.47 22.22 64.79
N GLY A 167 -26.47 21.20 63.94
CA GLY A 167 -25.82 19.92 64.13
C GLY A 167 -25.09 19.48 62.86
N THR A 168 -24.24 18.46 62.95
CA THR A 168 -23.39 18.02 61.82
C THR A 168 -24.22 17.57 60.62
N ASP A 169 -25.37 16.92 60.85
CA ASP A 169 -26.30 16.46 59.80
C ASP A 169 -26.90 17.62 58.99
N ASN A 170 -27.12 18.79 59.60
CA ASN A 170 -27.59 19.97 58.84
C ASN A 170 -26.57 20.41 57.79
N THR A 171 -25.26 20.33 58.09
CA THR A 171 -24.21 20.68 57.11
C THR A 171 -24.16 19.73 55.91
N GLU A 172 -24.68 18.51 56.06
CA GLU A 172 -24.80 17.54 54.97
C GLU A 172 -26.11 17.74 54.19
N LYS A 173 -27.23 17.99 54.88
CA LYS A 173 -28.51 18.38 54.26
C LYS A 173 -28.37 19.67 53.43
N GLU A 174 -27.58 20.65 53.89
CA GLU A 174 -27.24 21.85 53.12
C GLU A 174 -26.46 21.56 51.83
N LYS A 175 -25.52 20.60 51.84
CA LYS A 175 -24.80 20.19 50.61
C LYS A 175 -25.76 19.51 49.63
N GLN A 176 -26.61 18.61 50.15
CA GLN A 176 -27.59 17.90 49.34
C GLN A 176 -28.62 18.85 48.74
N LEU A 177 -29.07 19.86 49.49
CA LEU A 177 -29.92 20.94 48.98
C LEU A 177 -29.23 21.69 47.82
N LYS A 178 -27.98 22.15 48.02
CA LYS A 178 -27.21 22.86 46.98
C LYS A 178 -27.00 22.02 45.72
N ALA A 179 -26.78 20.71 45.87
CA ALA A 179 -26.67 19.75 44.75
C ALA A 179 -28.01 19.56 44.01
N TRP A 180 -29.13 19.43 44.72
CA TRP A 180 -30.46 19.32 44.11
C TRP A 180 -30.93 20.63 43.47
N GLU A 181 -30.65 21.79 44.07
CA GLU A 181 -30.87 23.11 43.47
C GLU A 181 -30.12 23.27 42.15
N TRP A 182 -28.94 22.65 42.05
CA TRP A 182 -28.13 22.67 40.86
C TRP A 182 -28.63 21.68 39.79
N ARG A 183 -28.98 20.43 40.15
CA ARG A 183 -29.63 19.48 39.24
C ARG A 183 -30.96 20.00 38.71
N TYR A 184 -31.75 20.68 39.54
CA TYR A 184 -32.97 21.35 39.10
C TYR A 184 -32.71 22.45 38.07
N ARG A 185 -31.65 23.26 38.23
CA ARG A 185 -31.20 24.24 37.23
C ARG A 185 -30.71 23.56 35.94
N LEU A 186 -30.00 22.44 36.05
CA LEU A 186 -29.54 21.64 34.91
C LEU A 186 -30.72 21.07 34.12
N TYR A 187 -31.67 20.39 34.76
CA TYR A 187 -32.84 19.82 34.07
C TYR A 187 -33.74 20.92 33.49
N LYS A 188 -33.86 22.08 34.14
CA LYS A 188 -34.50 23.26 33.53
C LYS A 188 -33.79 23.74 32.27
N ARG A 189 -32.45 23.78 32.26
CA ARG A 189 -31.65 24.10 31.07
C ARG A 189 -31.85 23.05 29.96
N MET A 190 -31.86 21.77 30.30
CA MET A 190 -32.08 20.66 29.36
C MET A 190 -33.47 20.71 28.73
N LYS A 191 -34.51 20.95 29.54
CA LYS A 191 -35.88 21.16 29.06
C LYS A 191 -35.97 22.37 28.14
N ALA A 192 -35.42 23.52 28.55
CA ALA A 192 -35.44 24.73 27.73
C ALA A 192 -34.66 24.56 26.42
N GLY A 193 -33.48 23.91 26.46
CA GLY A 193 -32.68 23.59 25.27
C GLY A 193 -33.45 22.70 24.30
N TYR A 194 -34.12 21.66 24.80
CA TYR A 194 -35.03 20.84 24.00
C TYR A 194 -36.18 21.67 23.40
N GLU A 195 -36.91 22.46 24.20
CA GLU A 195 -38.06 23.27 23.77
C GLU A 195 -37.70 24.28 22.65
N HIS A 196 -36.55 24.93 22.75
CA HIS A 196 -36.07 25.91 21.76
C HIS A 196 -35.38 25.26 20.54
N ALA A 197 -34.87 24.03 20.66
CA ALA A 197 -34.27 23.30 19.55
C ALA A 197 -35.26 23.08 18.39
N ARG A 198 -34.72 23.01 17.18
CA ARG A 198 -35.40 22.64 15.93
C ARG A 198 -34.62 21.54 15.23
N ALA A 199 -35.25 20.86 14.27
CA ALA A 199 -34.53 19.93 13.40
C ALA A 199 -33.40 20.69 12.64
N PRO A 200 -32.32 20.01 12.22
CA PRO A 200 -31.21 20.68 11.55
C PRO A 200 -31.61 21.35 10.24
N GLU A 201 -30.81 22.31 9.79
CA GLU A 201 -30.80 22.71 8.38
C GLU A 201 -30.22 21.59 7.49
N ALA A 202 -30.38 21.72 6.17
CA ALA A 202 -29.85 20.75 5.22
C ALA A 202 -28.31 20.75 5.24
N PRO A 203 -27.64 19.59 5.08
CA PRO A 203 -26.18 19.51 4.96
C PRO A 203 -25.63 20.38 3.82
N THR A 204 -24.38 20.83 3.94
CA THR A 204 -23.73 21.65 2.91
C THR A 204 -22.71 20.85 2.09
N ASN A 205 -22.31 21.40 0.93
CA ASN A 205 -21.27 20.84 0.05
C ASN A 205 -21.37 19.33 -0.20
N VAL A 206 -22.60 18.85 -0.46
CA VAL A 206 -22.90 17.45 -0.79
C VAL A 206 -22.41 17.14 -2.20
N CYS A 207 -21.18 16.66 -2.32
CA CYS A 207 -20.56 16.28 -3.59
C CYS A 207 -20.72 14.78 -3.86
N LEU A 208 -21.02 14.42 -5.11
CA LEU A 208 -21.18 13.04 -5.58
C LEU A 208 -20.07 12.66 -6.56
N MET A 209 -19.46 11.48 -6.39
CA MET A 209 -18.39 11.01 -7.27
C MET A 209 -18.45 9.49 -7.55
N VAL A 210 -18.05 9.08 -8.74
CA VAL A 210 -18.04 7.67 -9.18
C VAL A 210 -16.75 6.98 -8.73
N THR A 211 -16.84 6.03 -7.79
CA THR A 211 -15.66 5.38 -7.17
C THR A 211 -15.42 3.93 -7.60
N SER A 212 -16.39 3.28 -8.24
CA SER A 212 -16.15 2.05 -9.02
C SER A 212 -17.25 1.83 -10.06
N SER A 213 -17.13 0.77 -10.86
CA SER A 213 -18.22 0.28 -11.72
C SER A 213 -19.49 -0.15 -10.96
N THR A 214 -19.44 -0.29 -9.63
CA THR A 214 -20.59 -0.67 -8.77
C THR A 214 -20.70 0.18 -7.50
N SER A 215 -20.04 1.34 -7.45
CA SER A 215 -19.97 2.19 -6.24
C SER A 215 -19.99 3.68 -6.55
N LEU A 216 -20.71 4.42 -5.70
CA LEU A 216 -20.70 5.88 -5.65
C LEU A 216 -20.24 6.32 -4.25
N THR A 217 -19.54 7.45 -4.17
CA THR A 217 -19.16 8.08 -2.90
C THR A 217 -19.79 9.45 -2.81
N VAL A 218 -20.30 9.77 -1.61
CA VAL A 218 -20.90 11.04 -1.26
C VAL A 218 -20.05 11.67 -0.16
N THR A 219 -19.62 12.90 -0.34
CA THR A 219 -18.94 13.69 0.70
C THR A 219 -19.77 14.93 0.99
N PHE A 220 -19.86 15.35 2.25
CA PHE A 220 -20.67 16.49 2.65
C PHE A 220 -20.06 17.22 3.85
N GLN A 221 -20.65 18.34 4.22
CA GLN A 221 -20.27 19.17 5.37
C GLN A 221 -21.48 19.46 6.24
N GLU A 222 -21.23 19.86 7.50
CA GLU A 222 -22.28 20.17 8.46
C GLU A 222 -23.17 21.34 7.98
N PRO A 223 -24.40 21.48 8.50
CA PRO A 223 -25.21 22.68 8.30
C PRO A 223 -24.52 23.93 8.90
N LEU A 224 -24.73 25.10 8.30
CA LEU A 224 -24.02 26.35 8.67
C LEU A 224 -24.60 27.08 9.89
N SER A 225 -25.67 26.55 10.48
CA SER A 225 -26.47 27.19 11.53
C SER A 225 -25.73 27.27 12.87
N VAL A 226 -25.05 28.41 13.11
CA VAL A 226 -24.18 28.68 14.29
C VAL A 226 -24.83 28.37 15.66
N ASN A 227 -26.16 28.45 15.77
CA ASN A 227 -26.91 28.24 17.02
C ASN A 227 -27.83 27.00 17.01
N SER A 228 -27.73 26.10 16.03
CA SER A 228 -28.59 24.90 15.97
C SER A 228 -28.19 23.83 16.99
N ALA A 229 -29.18 23.06 17.48
CA ALA A 229 -28.92 21.89 18.32
C ALA A 229 -28.08 20.83 17.58
N VAL A 230 -27.09 20.29 18.29
CA VAL A 230 -26.03 19.38 17.80
C VAL A 230 -26.56 18.27 16.91
N VAL A 231 -26.02 18.18 15.69
CA VAL A 231 -26.27 17.06 14.76
C VAL A 231 -25.59 15.79 15.31
N THR A 232 -26.35 14.71 15.46
CA THR A 232 -25.85 13.42 15.97
C THR A 232 -25.74 12.35 14.90
N LYS A 233 -26.48 12.47 13.79
CA LYS A 233 -26.50 11.48 12.70
C LYS A 233 -26.71 12.17 11.35
N TYR A 234 -26.32 11.49 10.28
CA TYR A 234 -26.73 11.82 8.90
C TYR A 234 -27.42 10.62 8.26
N LYS A 235 -28.23 10.85 7.23
CA LYS A 235 -28.78 9.82 6.37
C LYS A 235 -28.46 10.16 4.92
N VAL A 236 -27.96 9.17 4.19
CA VAL A 236 -27.71 9.22 2.75
C VAL A 236 -28.72 8.31 2.07
N GLU A 237 -29.54 8.88 1.19
CA GLU A 237 -30.63 8.19 0.50
C GLU A 237 -30.41 8.25 -1.02
N TRP A 238 -30.80 7.19 -1.73
CA TRP A 238 -30.65 7.12 -3.19
C TRP A 238 -31.84 6.47 -3.90
N SER A 239 -32.10 6.94 -5.12
CA SER A 239 -33.13 6.40 -6.02
C SER A 239 -32.65 6.38 -7.47
N CYS A 240 -33.34 5.61 -8.33
CA CYS A 240 -33.19 5.71 -9.78
C CYS A 240 -33.96 6.91 -10.39
N SER A 241 -34.81 7.58 -9.60
CA SER A 241 -35.65 8.73 -10.01
C SER A 241 -35.35 9.99 -9.20
N GLU A 242 -35.66 11.16 -9.78
CA GLU A 242 -35.35 12.46 -9.21
C GLU A 242 -36.31 12.89 -8.07
N ASP A 243 -37.50 12.30 -8.03
CA ASP A 243 -38.52 12.45 -6.99
C ASP A 243 -38.31 11.50 -5.80
N PHE A 244 -37.31 10.61 -5.87
CA PHE A 244 -37.00 9.55 -4.91
C PHE A 244 -38.13 8.52 -4.73
N ALA A 245 -39.03 8.38 -5.70
CA ALA A 245 -40.11 7.39 -5.72
C ALA A 245 -39.93 6.36 -6.87
N PRO A 246 -39.61 5.07 -6.58
CA PRO A 246 -39.36 4.47 -5.27
C PRO A 246 -37.94 4.75 -4.73
N LEU A 247 -37.80 4.79 -3.41
CA LEU A 247 -36.50 4.79 -2.75
C LEU A 247 -35.80 3.44 -3.00
N VAL A 248 -34.53 3.47 -3.42
CA VAL A 248 -33.75 2.26 -3.73
C VAL A 248 -32.90 1.82 -2.53
N GLY A 249 -32.52 2.76 -1.66
CA GLY A 249 -31.91 2.44 -0.36
C GLY A 249 -31.53 3.67 0.45
N GLU A 250 -31.19 3.43 1.72
CA GLU A 250 -30.66 4.42 2.66
C GLU A 250 -29.47 3.86 3.45
N ILE A 251 -28.59 4.76 3.91
CA ILE A 251 -27.54 4.51 4.90
C ILE A 251 -27.64 5.58 5.97
N ILE A 252 -27.82 5.17 7.23
CA ILE A 252 -27.71 6.05 8.40
C ILE A 252 -26.27 6.02 8.90
N MET A 253 -25.67 7.19 9.07
CA MET A 253 -24.32 7.39 9.60
C MET A 253 -24.42 7.95 11.03
N ASP A 254 -23.92 7.21 12.00
CA ASP A 254 -23.78 7.61 13.41
C ASP A 254 -22.33 7.96 13.80
N ASN A 255 -21.33 7.45 13.09
CA ASN A 255 -19.95 7.94 13.20
C ASN A 255 -19.75 9.24 12.39
N LEU A 256 -19.48 10.34 13.09
CA LEU A 256 -19.28 11.67 12.50
C LEU A 256 -17.80 12.04 12.25
N GLN A 257 -16.84 11.15 12.54
CA GLN A 257 -15.40 11.37 12.29
C GLN A 257 -15.07 11.63 10.80
N SER A 258 -15.92 11.16 9.88
CA SER A 258 -15.77 11.40 8.45
C SER A 258 -17.13 11.57 7.77
N LEU A 259 -17.41 12.77 7.25
CA LEU A 259 -18.63 13.10 6.52
C LEU A 259 -18.56 12.59 5.06
N ARG A 260 -18.31 11.28 4.93
CA ARG A 260 -18.10 10.56 3.67
C ARG A 260 -18.78 9.20 3.72
N CYS A 261 -19.77 9.00 2.85
CA CYS A 261 -20.44 7.72 2.63
C CYS A 261 -19.95 7.07 1.33
N THR A 262 -19.89 5.74 1.26
CA THR A 262 -19.67 5.00 0.01
C THR A 262 -20.75 3.94 -0.15
N ILE A 263 -21.60 4.14 -1.14
CA ILE A 263 -22.70 3.24 -1.49
C ILE A 263 -22.12 2.17 -2.43
N THR A 264 -22.37 0.89 -2.14
CA THR A 264 -21.79 -0.26 -2.86
C THR A 264 -22.90 -1.20 -3.37
N GLY A 265 -22.55 -2.12 -4.27
CA GLY A 265 -23.51 -3.07 -4.86
C GLY A 265 -24.48 -2.44 -5.87
N LEU A 266 -24.21 -1.21 -6.31
CA LEU A 266 -25.03 -0.51 -7.30
C LEU A 266 -24.83 -1.12 -8.70
N ARG A 267 -25.86 -1.04 -9.56
CA ARG A 267 -25.79 -1.57 -10.93
C ARG A 267 -24.91 -0.66 -11.80
N THR A 268 -23.96 -1.24 -12.53
CA THR A 268 -23.11 -0.52 -13.49
C THR A 268 -23.93 0.18 -14.57
N GLY A 269 -23.58 1.43 -14.88
CA GLY A 269 -24.27 2.29 -15.86
C GLY A 269 -25.60 2.88 -15.38
N GLN A 270 -26.28 2.28 -14.40
CA GLN A 270 -27.56 2.78 -13.89
C GLN A 270 -27.38 4.14 -13.20
N ARG A 271 -28.21 5.11 -13.60
CA ARG A 271 -28.24 6.44 -12.97
C ARG A 271 -28.86 6.33 -11.57
N TYR A 272 -28.22 6.95 -10.58
CA TYR A 272 -28.76 7.14 -9.24
C TYR A 272 -28.71 8.62 -8.83
N TYR A 273 -29.84 9.12 -8.33
CA TYR A 273 -30.00 10.41 -7.68
C TYR A 273 -29.75 10.24 -6.18
N ILE A 274 -29.08 11.21 -5.55
CA ILE A 274 -28.66 11.15 -4.16
C ILE A 274 -29.00 12.44 -3.42
N HIS A 275 -29.43 12.29 -2.16
CA HIS A 275 -29.56 13.39 -1.21
C HIS A 275 -29.11 12.98 0.20
N VAL A 276 -28.77 13.96 1.03
CA VAL A 276 -28.29 13.76 2.40
C VAL A 276 -29.10 14.61 3.37
N SER A 277 -29.53 14.02 4.49
CA SER A 277 -30.28 14.66 5.56
C SER A 277 -29.47 14.64 6.86
N ALA A 278 -29.57 15.68 7.68
CA ALA A 278 -28.97 15.74 9.03
C ALA A 278 -30.03 15.43 10.11
N TYR A 279 -29.62 14.91 11.26
CA TYR A 279 -30.50 14.58 12.40
C TYR A 279 -29.96 15.12 13.72
N ASN A 280 -30.84 15.63 14.58
CA ASN A 280 -30.53 15.94 15.97
C ASN A 280 -31.66 15.44 16.90
N MET A 281 -31.63 15.85 18.17
CA MET A 281 -32.66 15.53 19.18
C MET A 281 -34.13 15.88 18.80
N ARG A 282 -34.36 16.63 17.72
CA ARG A 282 -35.68 16.99 17.15
C ARG A 282 -36.01 16.29 15.83
N GLY A 283 -35.24 15.29 15.42
CA GLY A 283 -35.48 14.50 14.22
C GLY A 283 -34.66 14.91 13.00
N TRP A 284 -35.10 14.45 11.83
CA TRP A 284 -34.48 14.72 10.53
C TRP A 284 -34.79 16.13 10.03
N GLY A 285 -33.76 16.84 9.58
CA GLY A 285 -33.87 18.08 8.80
C GLY A 285 -34.20 17.81 7.31
N PRO A 286 -34.40 18.86 6.51
CA PRO A 286 -34.69 18.72 5.09
C PRO A 286 -33.46 18.17 4.31
N PRO A 287 -33.68 17.35 3.26
CA PRO A 287 -32.60 16.75 2.49
C PRO A 287 -31.92 17.76 1.56
N ARG A 288 -30.59 17.67 1.44
CA ARG A 288 -29.79 18.34 0.40
C ARG A 288 -29.47 17.37 -0.73
N ARG A 289 -29.94 17.65 -1.96
CA ARG A 289 -29.49 16.95 -3.19
C ARG A 289 -27.99 17.15 -3.42
N SER A 290 -27.33 16.13 -3.96
CA SER A 290 -25.91 16.22 -4.31
C SER A 290 -25.63 17.11 -5.54
N THR A 291 -24.37 17.51 -5.69
CA THR A 291 -23.79 18.07 -6.92
C THR A 291 -22.71 17.10 -7.43
N PRO A 292 -22.81 16.56 -8.66
CA PRO A 292 -24.00 16.57 -9.53
C PRO A 292 -25.21 15.87 -8.88
N ALA A 293 -26.41 16.18 -9.37
CA ALA A 293 -27.68 15.65 -8.84
C ALA A 293 -27.83 14.12 -9.00
N TYR A 294 -27.09 13.53 -9.93
CA TYR A 294 -27.02 12.09 -10.15
C TYR A 294 -25.62 11.66 -10.62
N ALA A 295 -25.33 10.37 -10.53
CA ALA A 295 -24.18 9.74 -11.18
C ALA A 295 -24.49 8.28 -11.58
N SER A 296 -23.71 7.73 -12.51
CA SER A 296 -23.78 6.32 -12.93
C SER A 296 -22.51 5.57 -12.50
N PRO A 297 -22.60 4.49 -11.69
CA PRO A 297 -21.46 3.65 -11.34
C PRO A 297 -20.79 3.11 -12.60
N SER A 298 -19.51 3.45 -12.81
CA SER A 298 -18.82 3.15 -14.06
C SER A 298 -17.30 3.21 -13.91
N ASN A 299 -16.62 2.58 -14.86
CA ASN A 299 -15.16 2.59 -14.99
C ASN A 299 -14.77 2.74 -16.47
N TRP A 300 -13.61 3.34 -16.75
CA TRP A 300 -13.06 3.50 -18.10
C TRP A 300 -13.05 2.22 -18.95
N LYS A 301 -12.96 1.03 -18.33
CA LYS A 301 -13.04 -0.27 -19.03
C LYS A 301 -14.38 -0.49 -19.71
N ASP A 302 -15.46 0.04 -19.15
CA ASP A 302 -16.82 -0.12 -19.68
C ASP A 302 -16.96 0.45 -21.10
N CYS A 303 -16.22 1.54 -21.40
CA CYS A 303 -16.14 2.14 -22.74
C CYS A 303 -15.45 1.22 -23.75
N SER A 304 -14.50 0.41 -23.27
CA SER A 304 -13.44 -0.16 -24.12
C SER A 304 -13.86 -1.38 -24.93
N GLY A 305 -14.94 -2.07 -24.52
CA GLY A 305 -15.37 -3.34 -25.10
C GLY A 305 -14.35 -4.49 -25.02
N ARG A 306 -13.24 -4.30 -24.28
CA ARG A 306 -12.12 -5.23 -24.17
C ARG A 306 -12.18 -5.94 -22.82
N GLU A 307 -11.93 -7.26 -22.81
CA GLU A 307 -11.77 -7.98 -21.54
C GLU A 307 -10.59 -7.40 -20.73
N PRO A 308 -10.69 -7.31 -19.38
CA PRO A 308 -9.59 -6.87 -18.54
C PRO A 308 -8.40 -7.83 -18.66
N ARG A 309 -7.34 -7.39 -19.36
CA ARG A 309 -6.26 -8.29 -19.81
C ARG A 309 -5.62 -9.12 -18.69
N HIS A 310 -5.59 -8.62 -17.46
CA HIS A 310 -4.80 -9.17 -16.35
C HIS A 310 -5.36 -10.44 -15.68
N ARG A 311 -6.48 -11.01 -16.16
CA ARG A 311 -7.17 -12.10 -15.48
C ARG A 311 -6.51 -13.46 -15.74
N GLY A 312 -5.81 -13.99 -14.73
CA GLY A 312 -5.29 -15.37 -14.72
C GLY A 312 -3.80 -15.54 -15.05
N HIS A 313 -3.04 -14.46 -15.24
CA HIS A 313 -1.61 -14.53 -15.59
C HIS A 313 -0.73 -15.11 -14.48
N THR A 314 -1.02 -14.78 -13.23
CA THR A 314 -0.23 -15.24 -12.07
C THR A 314 -0.30 -16.77 -11.99
N GLU A 315 -1.49 -17.30 -12.19
CA GLU A 315 -1.84 -18.72 -12.22
C GLU A 315 -1.29 -19.41 -13.48
N ALA A 316 -1.22 -18.70 -14.61
CA ALA A 316 -0.57 -19.21 -15.83
C ALA A 316 0.94 -19.33 -15.69
N LEU A 317 1.61 -18.31 -15.13
CA LEU A 317 3.03 -18.33 -14.80
C LEU A 317 3.36 -19.40 -13.76
N GLU A 318 2.49 -19.60 -12.77
CA GLU A 318 2.66 -20.67 -11.78
C GLU A 318 2.54 -22.07 -12.41
N ARG A 319 1.53 -22.33 -13.24
CA ARG A 319 1.41 -23.59 -14.00
C ARG A 319 2.62 -23.84 -14.90
N LEU A 320 3.12 -22.81 -15.58
CA LEU A 320 4.29 -22.91 -16.46
C LEU A 320 5.58 -23.18 -15.66
N LEU A 321 5.74 -22.57 -14.48
CA LEU A 321 6.85 -22.85 -13.57
C LEU A 321 6.78 -24.30 -13.02
N GLN A 322 5.59 -24.83 -12.77
CA GLN A 322 5.39 -26.23 -12.40
C GLN A 322 5.76 -27.17 -13.57
N GLN A 323 5.37 -26.86 -14.81
CA GLN A 323 5.76 -27.63 -16.01
C GLN A 323 7.28 -27.67 -16.23
N VAL A 324 7.96 -26.52 -16.14
CA VAL A 324 9.43 -26.42 -16.23
C VAL A 324 10.10 -27.26 -15.14
N ARG A 325 9.59 -27.24 -13.90
CA ARG A 325 10.11 -28.06 -12.79
C ARG A 325 9.87 -29.56 -12.97
N ALA A 326 8.72 -29.97 -13.51
CA ALA A 326 8.41 -31.38 -13.79
C ALA A 326 9.27 -31.96 -14.92
N ALA A 327 9.63 -31.13 -15.92
CA ALA A 327 10.56 -31.53 -16.99
C ALA A 327 11.96 -31.83 -16.43
N HIS A 328 12.50 -30.98 -15.57
CA HIS A 328 13.79 -31.20 -14.90
C HIS A 328 13.86 -32.55 -14.15
N GLN A 329 12.79 -32.91 -13.43
CA GLN A 329 12.74 -34.16 -12.68
C GLN A 329 12.87 -35.40 -13.59
N HIS A 330 12.26 -35.36 -14.78
CA HIS A 330 12.38 -36.44 -15.77
C HIS A 330 13.80 -36.54 -16.35
N TYR A 331 14.48 -35.43 -16.60
CA TYR A 331 15.83 -35.44 -17.16
C TYR A 331 16.87 -35.99 -16.17
N ASN A 332 16.83 -35.58 -14.90
CA ASN A 332 17.76 -36.06 -13.86
C ASN A 332 17.62 -37.58 -13.58
N CYS A 333 16.41 -38.13 -13.74
CA CYS A 333 16.16 -39.58 -13.69
C CYS A 333 16.77 -40.32 -14.89
N ARG A 334 16.71 -39.71 -16.09
CA ARG A 334 17.23 -40.33 -17.32
C ARG A 334 18.76 -40.39 -17.35
N GLU A 335 19.46 -39.37 -16.87
CA GLU A 335 20.93 -39.37 -16.83
C GLU A 335 21.49 -40.37 -15.83
N SER A 336 20.91 -40.45 -14.62
CA SER A 336 21.32 -41.42 -13.60
C SER A 336 21.13 -42.88 -14.06
N SER A 337 20.15 -43.16 -14.92
CA SER A 337 19.95 -44.51 -15.52
C SER A 337 21.03 -44.94 -16.51
N LYS A 338 21.76 -44.01 -17.15
CA LYS A 338 22.76 -44.32 -18.20
C LYS A 338 24.16 -44.67 -17.68
N LEU A 339 24.41 -44.52 -16.38
CA LEU A 339 25.76 -44.62 -15.79
C LEU A 339 26.17 -46.04 -15.33
N GLN A 340 25.34 -47.05 -15.54
CA GLN A 340 25.70 -48.45 -15.35
C GLN A 340 26.20 -49.08 -16.67
N ASN A 341 27.49 -48.90 -16.96
CA ASN A 341 28.19 -49.67 -17.98
C ASN A 341 29.59 -50.05 -17.46
N THR A 342 29.95 -51.33 -17.54
CA THR A 342 31.14 -51.90 -16.86
C THR A 342 32.44 -51.62 -17.62
N GLY A 343 32.87 -50.36 -17.63
CA GLY A 343 34.16 -49.90 -18.18
C GLY A 343 35.25 -49.76 -17.09
N ARG A 344 36.49 -50.11 -17.42
CA ARG A 344 37.65 -50.10 -16.50
C ARG A 344 37.85 -48.74 -15.81
N LYS A 345 38.02 -48.74 -14.48
CA LYS A 345 38.38 -47.56 -13.67
C LYS A 345 39.75 -47.00 -14.08
N GLN A 346 39.82 -46.02 -14.98
CA GLN A 346 41.00 -45.16 -15.08
C GLN A 346 41.01 -44.14 -13.92
N SER A 347 41.70 -44.51 -12.85
CA SER A 347 41.98 -43.63 -11.71
C SER A 347 43.05 -42.59 -12.09
N VAL A 348 42.71 -41.64 -12.95
CA VAL A 348 43.55 -40.45 -13.15
C VAL A 348 43.50 -39.63 -11.86
N SER A 349 44.65 -39.47 -11.20
CA SER A 349 44.74 -38.73 -9.94
C SER A 349 44.33 -37.27 -10.15
N ARG A 350 43.22 -36.86 -9.53
CA ARG A 350 42.79 -35.45 -9.52
C ARG A 350 43.90 -34.61 -8.91
N SER A 351 44.47 -33.70 -9.70
CA SER A 351 45.63 -32.91 -9.27
C SER A 351 45.34 -32.12 -8.01
N LEU A 352 46.29 -32.11 -7.07
CA LEU A 352 46.27 -31.34 -5.82
C LEU A 352 45.97 -29.84 -6.02
N LYS A 353 46.14 -29.30 -7.24
CA LYS A 353 45.74 -27.93 -7.61
C LYS A 353 44.27 -27.57 -7.28
N HIS A 354 43.36 -28.55 -7.25
CA HIS A 354 41.96 -28.33 -6.87
C HIS A 354 41.70 -28.30 -5.36
N LEU A 355 42.66 -28.67 -4.50
CA LEU A 355 42.51 -28.56 -3.03
C LEU A 355 42.80 -27.15 -2.50
N PHE A 356 43.26 -26.22 -3.34
CA PHE A 356 43.70 -24.88 -2.94
C PHE A 356 42.87 -23.71 -3.53
N HIS A 357 41.84 -23.98 -4.34
CA HIS A 357 41.03 -22.95 -5.00
C HIS A 357 39.54 -23.02 -4.61
N SER A 358 39.27 -22.74 -3.35
CA SER A 358 37.94 -22.31 -2.85
C SER A 358 38.10 -21.66 -1.48
N SER A 359 38.41 -20.37 -1.46
CA SER A 359 38.57 -19.59 -0.23
C SER A 359 37.23 -19.34 0.47
N ASN A 360 36.94 -20.10 1.53
CA ASN A 360 35.82 -19.85 2.46
C ASN A 360 36.06 -18.59 3.34
N LYS A 361 36.53 -17.50 2.73
CA LYS A 361 36.92 -16.24 3.38
C LYS A 361 36.47 -15.07 2.50
N PHE A 362 36.15 -13.94 3.13
CA PHE A 362 35.82 -12.71 2.42
C PHE A 362 37.05 -12.09 1.76
N VAL A 363 36.84 -11.39 0.65
CA VAL A 363 37.87 -10.68 -0.12
C VAL A 363 38.25 -9.39 0.60
N LYS A 364 39.53 -9.22 0.94
CA LYS A 364 40.05 -8.04 1.68
C LYS A 364 40.51 -6.90 0.76
N THR A 365 41.04 -7.27 -0.39
CA THR A 365 41.57 -6.35 -1.42
C THR A 365 41.07 -6.81 -2.78
N LEU A 366 40.57 -5.88 -3.59
CA LEU A 366 40.09 -6.19 -4.94
C LEU A 366 41.28 -6.33 -5.89
N LYS A 367 41.25 -7.37 -6.72
CA LYS A 367 42.07 -7.50 -7.94
C LYS A 367 41.17 -7.25 -9.14
N ARG A 368 41.74 -7.27 -10.36
CA ARG A 368 40.98 -7.17 -11.60
C ARG A 368 40.05 -8.38 -11.78
N GLY A 369 38.78 -8.19 -11.44
CA GLY A 369 37.75 -9.22 -11.50
C GLY A 369 36.34 -8.70 -11.18
N LEU A 370 35.39 -9.63 -11.16
CA LEU A 370 33.99 -9.44 -10.80
C LEU A 370 33.73 -9.93 -9.37
N TYR A 371 33.01 -9.13 -8.58
CA TYR A 371 32.77 -9.37 -7.16
C TYR A 371 31.30 -9.17 -6.78
N LEU A 372 30.88 -9.85 -5.71
CA LEU A 372 29.57 -9.72 -5.08
C LEU A 372 29.72 -9.22 -3.64
N SER A 373 29.05 -8.10 -3.34
CA SER A 373 29.00 -7.45 -2.03
C SER A 373 27.61 -7.59 -1.39
N VAL A 374 27.55 -7.73 -0.07
CA VAL A 374 26.30 -7.81 0.69
C VAL A 374 26.25 -6.74 1.78
N ILE A 375 25.22 -5.88 1.71
CA ILE A 375 24.93 -4.83 2.68
C ILE A 375 23.65 -5.21 3.41
N PHE A 376 23.77 -5.78 4.62
CA PHE A 376 22.66 -5.81 5.56
C PHE A 376 22.76 -4.58 6.46
N PHE A 377 21.65 -3.88 6.68
CA PHE A 377 21.65 -2.65 7.45
C PHE A 377 20.44 -2.52 8.38
N TYR A 378 20.63 -1.82 9.51
CA TYR A 378 19.58 -1.41 10.44
C TYR A 378 19.86 0.02 10.90
N LYS A 379 18.94 0.93 10.59
CA LYS A 379 19.12 2.39 10.75
C LYS A 379 20.37 2.87 10.00
N ASP A 380 21.45 3.19 10.74
CA ASP A 380 22.74 3.67 10.22
C ASP A 380 23.91 2.69 10.52
N ASN A 381 23.58 1.45 10.92
CA ASN A 381 24.54 0.38 11.16
C ASN A 381 24.51 -0.64 10.02
N LEU A 382 25.69 -1.08 9.59
CA LEU A 382 25.89 -2.16 8.64
C LEU A 382 26.35 -3.44 9.35
N LEU A 383 26.00 -4.60 8.80
CA LEU A 383 26.69 -5.84 9.11
C LEU A 383 28.05 -5.86 8.40
N VAL A 384 29.11 -5.90 9.19
CA VAL A 384 30.49 -6.11 8.73
C VAL A 384 31.00 -7.48 9.20
N THR A 385 32.03 -7.97 8.54
CA THR A 385 32.74 -9.19 8.93
C THR A 385 33.44 -9.03 10.28
N ASN A 386 33.94 -10.14 10.84
CA ASN A 386 34.72 -10.11 12.09
C ASN A 386 36.04 -9.31 12.00
N GLU A 387 36.48 -8.96 10.79
CA GLU A 387 37.63 -8.09 10.52
C GLU A 387 37.22 -6.64 10.17
N ASP A 388 36.02 -6.23 10.56
CA ASP A 388 35.46 -4.88 10.39
C ASP A 388 35.34 -4.42 8.91
N GLN A 389 35.27 -5.35 7.96
CA GLN A 389 35.14 -5.10 6.51
C GLN A 389 33.76 -5.51 5.97
N ILE A 390 33.31 -4.91 4.85
CA ILE A 390 32.06 -5.31 4.16
C ILE A 390 32.17 -6.76 3.65
N PRO A 391 31.13 -7.62 3.79
CA PRO A 391 31.11 -8.96 3.21
C PRO A 391 31.20 -8.95 1.68
N ILE A 392 32.34 -9.36 1.12
CA ILE A 392 32.60 -9.46 -0.33
C ILE A 392 33.14 -10.84 -0.69
N VAL A 393 32.65 -11.42 -1.79
CA VAL A 393 33.13 -12.68 -2.39
C VAL A 393 33.40 -12.47 -3.88
N GLU A 394 34.42 -13.15 -4.38
CA GLU A 394 34.85 -13.16 -5.79
C GLU A 394 33.91 -14.00 -6.65
N MET A 395 33.59 -13.53 -7.85
CA MET A 395 32.84 -14.30 -8.86
C MET A 395 33.77 -14.81 -9.96
N ASP A 396 34.53 -13.93 -10.61
CA ASP A 396 35.38 -14.33 -11.74
C ASP A 396 36.50 -13.32 -12.08
N ASP A 397 37.68 -13.82 -12.46
CA ASP A 397 38.76 -13.04 -13.09
C ASP A 397 38.55 -12.89 -14.62
N SER A 398 37.87 -13.85 -15.27
CA SER A 398 37.70 -13.87 -16.74
C SER A 398 36.47 -13.06 -17.21
N HIS A 399 36.62 -11.74 -17.32
CA HIS A 399 35.55 -10.86 -17.83
C HIS A 399 35.09 -11.21 -19.25
N SER A 400 33.78 -11.36 -19.46
CA SER A 400 33.13 -11.34 -20.77
C SER A 400 32.79 -9.92 -21.22
N SER A 401 32.58 -9.71 -22.52
CA SER A 401 32.16 -8.43 -23.10
C SER A 401 30.69 -8.06 -22.78
N SER A 402 29.88 -9.00 -22.30
CA SER A 402 28.41 -8.87 -22.17
C SER A 402 27.90 -8.67 -20.73
N ILE A 403 28.75 -8.20 -19.80
CA ILE A 403 28.50 -8.16 -18.34
C ILE A 403 27.13 -7.57 -17.93
N MET A 404 26.56 -6.64 -18.71
CA MET A 404 25.25 -6.07 -18.41
C MET A 404 24.13 -7.13 -18.45
N GLN A 405 24.13 -8.03 -19.45
CA GLN A 405 23.11 -9.09 -19.57
C GLN A 405 23.16 -10.07 -18.39
N ASP A 406 24.36 -10.44 -17.95
CA ASP A 406 24.54 -11.37 -16.83
C ASP A 406 24.23 -10.70 -15.47
N PHE A 407 24.53 -9.41 -15.32
CA PHE A 407 24.05 -8.60 -14.19
C PHE A 407 22.52 -8.53 -14.13
N LEU A 408 21.85 -8.35 -15.28
CA LEU A 408 20.39 -8.27 -15.36
C LEU A 408 19.72 -9.61 -15.06
N TRP A 409 20.28 -10.73 -15.54
CA TRP A 409 19.86 -12.07 -15.12
C TRP A 409 20.11 -12.30 -13.63
N PHE A 410 21.28 -11.91 -13.09
CA PHE A 410 21.59 -12.03 -11.67
C PHE A 410 20.63 -11.21 -10.79
N THR A 411 20.18 -10.05 -11.26
CA THR A 411 19.21 -9.20 -10.58
C THR A 411 17.86 -9.92 -10.39
N LYS A 412 17.45 -10.79 -11.33
CA LYS A 412 16.26 -11.65 -11.21
C LYS A 412 16.38 -12.65 -10.04
N LEU A 413 17.60 -13.05 -9.67
CA LEU A 413 17.82 -13.96 -8.53
C LEU A 413 17.40 -13.35 -7.19
N SER A 414 17.31 -12.02 -7.10
CA SER A 414 16.80 -11.32 -5.91
C SER A 414 15.33 -11.62 -5.58
N CYS A 415 14.58 -12.22 -6.51
CA CYS A 415 13.22 -12.70 -6.32
C CYS A 415 13.12 -14.18 -5.92
N MET A 416 14.25 -14.90 -5.81
CA MET A 416 14.28 -16.37 -5.77
C MET A 416 15.44 -16.99 -4.98
N TRP A 417 16.02 -16.28 -4.01
CA TRP A 417 17.25 -16.70 -3.31
C TRP A 417 17.22 -18.15 -2.77
N ASP A 418 16.06 -18.64 -2.33
CA ASP A 418 15.90 -20.00 -1.80
C ASP A 418 16.09 -21.09 -2.86
N ASP A 419 15.75 -20.80 -4.13
CA ASP A 419 15.87 -21.71 -5.27
C ASP A 419 17.34 -21.83 -5.78
N ILE A 420 18.30 -21.03 -5.28
CA ILE A 420 19.72 -21.07 -5.73
C ILE A 420 20.36 -22.46 -5.53
N ARG A 421 19.99 -23.19 -4.48
CA ARG A 421 20.50 -24.56 -4.26
C ARG A 421 20.08 -25.51 -5.39
N TRP A 422 18.84 -25.39 -5.84
CA TRP A 422 18.27 -26.19 -6.94
C TRP A 422 18.84 -25.76 -8.30
N LEU A 423 18.96 -24.45 -8.57
CA LEU A 423 19.60 -23.91 -9.77
C LEU A 423 21.05 -24.42 -9.93
N ARG A 424 21.83 -24.43 -8.84
CA ARG A 424 23.23 -24.90 -8.86
C ARG A 424 23.33 -26.41 -9.09
N GLN A 425 22.41 -27.20 -8.52
CA GLN A 425 22.36 -28.65 -8.76
C GLN A 425 22.12 -28.98 -10.24
N ASN A 426 21.18 -28.28 -10.90
CA ASN A 426 20.87 -28.48 -12.32
C ASN A 426 21.90 -27.89 -13.30
N THR A 427 23.07 -27.45 -12.81
CA THR A 427 24.10 -26.72 -13.60
C THR A 427 25.48 -27.34 -13.40
N SER A 428 25.55 -28.66 -13.18
CA SER A 428 26.78 -29.43 -12.95
C SER A 428 27.54 -29.77 -14.25
N VAL A 429 27.90 -28.76 -15.05
CA VAL A 429 28.65 -28.92 -16.31
C VAL A 429 30.07 -28.37 -16.15
N SER A 430 30.92 -29.13 -15.46
CA SER A 430 32.31 -28.75 -15.11
C SER A 430 33.28 -28.61 -16.31
N ILE A 431 32.80 -28.73 -17.54
CA ILE A 431 33.57 -28.61 -18.80
C ILE A 431 32.75 -27.79 -19.83
N SER A 432 32.04 -26.75 -19.38
CA SER A 432 31.18 -25.95 -20.27
C SER A 432 31.99 -25.13 -21.28
N SER A 433 31.66 -25.24 -22.57
CA SER A 433 32.25 -24.43 -23.64
C SER A 433 31.72 -22.98 -23.67
N SER A 434 30.56 -22.71 -23.07
CA SER A 434 29.93 -21.37 -23.03
C SER A 434 30.45 -20.51 -21.87
N THR A 435 31.09 -19.38 -22.20
CA THR A 435 31.58 -18.38 -21.22
C THR A 435 30.45 -17.75 -20.40
N THR A 436 29.30 -17.44 -21.03
CA THR A 436 28.10 -16.93 -20.35
C THR A 436 27.56 -17.94 -19.34
N LEU A 437 27.53 -19.24 -19.68
CA LEU A 437 27.09 -20.28 -18.75
C LEU A 437 28.05 -20.42 -17.56
N GLN A 438 29.36 -20.39 -17.81
CA GLN A 438 30.38 -20.36 -16.74
C GLN A 438 30.21 -19.15 -15.83
N ALA A 439 30.03 -17.95 -16.37
CA ALA A 439 29.84 -16.72 -15.60
C ALA A 439 28.60 -16.83 -14.69
N ARG A 440 27.45 -17.25 -15.24
CA ARG A 440 26.21 -17.46 -14.46
C ARG A 440 26.35 -18.55 -13.39
N GLN A 441 27.10 -19.62 -13.66
CA GLN A 441 27.42 -20.66 -12.67
C GLN A 441 28.34 -20.14 -11.56
N LYS A 442 29.34 -19.32 -11.88
CA LYS A 442 30.21 -18.65 -10.90
C LYS A 442 29.42 -17.66 -10.02
N MET A 443 28.53 -16.86 -10.61
CA MET A 443 27.60 -15.98 -9.89
C MET A 443 26.71 -16.74 -8.88
N LEU A 444 26.12 -17.87 -9.29
CA LEU A 444 25.34 -18.74 -8.39
C LEU A 444 26.19 -19.36 -7.27
N SER A 445 27.47 -19.60 -7.52
CA SER A 445 28.40 -20.16 -6.56
C SER A 445 28.82 -19.13 -5.52
N ALA A 446 29.15 -17.90 -5.94
CA ALA A 446 29.44 -16.77 -5.05
C ALA A 446 28.23 -16.39 -4.18
N ALA A 447 27.02 -16.35 -4.76
CA ALA A 447 25.79 -16.11 -4.00
C ALA A 447 25.55 -17.20 -2.94
N ALA A 448 25.71 -18.48 -3.29
CA ALA A 448 25.59 -19.58 -2.34
C ALA A 448 26.69 -19.57 -1.26
N GLN A 449 27.91 -19.16 -1.60
CA GLN A 449 28.99 -18.96 -0.64
C GLN A 449 28.64 -17.86 0.36
N LEU A 450 28.07 -16.73 -0.08
CA LEU A 450 27.60 -15.66 0.81
C LEU A 450 26.42 -16.09 1.68
N GLN A 451 25.46 -16.86 1.14
CA GLN A 451 24.37 -17.45 1.93
C GLN A 451 24.91 -18.31 3.09
N ASN A 452 25.88 -19.18 2.79
CA ASN A 452 26.52 -20.05 3.78
C ASN A 452 27.36 -19.26 4.79
N LEU A 453 28.17 -18.30 4.34
CA LEU A 453 29.05 -17.52 5.20
C LEU A 453 28.27 -16.61 6.16
N LEU A 454 27.20 -15.96 5.69
CA LEU A 454 26.39 -15.03 6.49
C LEU A 454 25.31 -15.72 7.34
N GLY A 455 25.00 -16.98 7.08
CA GLY A 455 23.98 -17.75 7.81
C GLY A 455 22.54 -17.44 7.40
N THR A 456 22.29 -16.99 6.17
CA THR A 456 20.93 -16.67 5.70
C THR A 456 20.75 -16.96 4.22
N HIS A 457 19.54 -17.38 3.82
CA HIS A 457 19.24 -17.59 2.39
C HIS A 457 18.96 -16.27 1.65
N ASN A 458 18.31 -15.29 2.28
CA ASN A 458 17.92 -14.04 1.61
C ASN A 458 19.03 -12.96 1.68
N LEU A 459 19.66 -12.65 0.54
CA LEU A 459 20.70 -11.62 0.41
C LEU A 459 20.15 -10.21 0.13
N GLY A 460 18.83 -10.04 -0.01
CA GLY A 460 18.18 -8.75 -0.27
C GLY A 460 17.94 -8.47 -1.76
N ARG A 461 17.88 -7.18 -2.13
CA ARG A 461 17.71 -6.73 -3.52
C ARG A 461 19.04 -6.27 -4.11
N VAL A 462 19.29 -6.59 -5.37
CA VAL A 462 20.48 -6.11 -6.10
C VAL A 462 20.35 -4.59 -6.33
N PHE A 463 21.44 -3.85 -6.20
CA PHE A 463 21.49 -2.41 -6.49
C PHE A 463 21.43 -2.15 -8.00
N TYR A 464 20.91 -1.00 -8.43
CA TYR A 464 20.46 -0.82 -9.82
C TYR A 464 21.56 -0.74 -10.89
N GLU A 465 22.81 -0.50 -10.51
CA GLU A 465 23.94 -0.34 -11.41
C GLU A 465 25.20 -0.93 -10.74
N PRO A 466 26.01 -1.78 -11.41
CA PRO A 466 27.26 -2.29 -10.84
C PRO A 466 28.25 -1.15 -10.61
N ILE A 467 28.90 -1.12 -9.45
CA ILE A 467 29.98 -0.17 -9.18
C ILE A 467 31.22 -0.64 -9.95
N LYS A 468 31.86 0.26 -10.69
CA LYS A 468 33.05 -0.01 -11.51
C LYS A 468 34.15 0.98 -11.15
N ASP A 469 35.40 0.53 -11.10
CA ASP A 469 36.57 1.41 -11.00
C ASP A 469 37.44 1.41 -12.26
N ARG A 470 38.45 2.30 -12.27
CA ARG A 470 39.37 2.49 -13.40
C ARG A 470 40.29 1.30 -13.64
N HIS A 471 40.52 0.46 -12.64
CA HIS A 471 41.32 -0.77 -12.78
C HIS A 471 40.52 -1.90 -13.46
N GLY A 472 39.20 -1.70 -13.64
CA GLY A 472 38.27 -2.63 -14.28
C GLY A 472 37.58 -3.58 -13.29
N ASN A 473 37.70 -3.34 -11.98
CA ASN A 473 37.00 -4.14 -10.98
C ASN A 473 35.50 -3.82 -11.06
N ILE A 474 34.66 -4.86 -11.00
CA ILE A 474 33.20 -4.70 -11.04
C ILE A 474 32.60 -5.29 -9.76
N LEU A 475 31.84 -4.49 -9.02
CA LEU A 475 31.21 -4.87 -7.76
C LEU A 475 29.69 -4.84 -7.91
N ILE A 476 29.08 -6.01 -7.98
CA ILE A 476 27.63 -6.19 -7.86
C ILE A 476 27.29 -6.08 -6.37
N VAL A 477 26.33 -5.23 -6.04
CA VAL A 477 25.95 -4.94 -4.65
C VAL A 477 24.55 -5.49 -4.37
N THR A 478 24.37 -6.15 -3.24
CA THR A 478 23.06 -6.55 -2.70
C THR A 478 22.77 -5.81 -1.39
N ILE A 479 21.51 -5.43 -1.17
CA ILE A 479 21.07 -4.56 -0.09
C ILE A 479 19.85 -5.16 0.60
N ARG A 480 19.86 -5.24 1.93
CA ARG A 480 18.74 -5.69 2.75
C ARG A 480 18.59 -4.82 3.99
N GLU A 481 17.46 -4.12 4.12
CA GLU A 481 17.04 -3.59 5.42
C GLU A 481 16.63 -4.75 6.34
N VAL A 482 16.97 -4.64 7.63
CA VAL A 482 16.70 -5.64 8.64
C VAL A 482 15.94 -4.98 9.79
N GLU A 483 14.77 -5.50 10.16
CA GLU A 483 13.86 -4.88 11.14
C GLU A 483 14.44 -4.80 12.55
N SER A 484 15.36 -5.71 12.92
CA SER A 484 16.01 -5.75 14.23
C SER A 484 17.43 -6.32 14.14
N LEU A 485 18.24 -6.07 15.18
CA LEU A 485 19.63 -6.53 15.25
C LEU A 485 19.71 -8.02 15.62
N TYR A 486 19.38 -8.91 14.67
CA TYR A 486 19.51 -10.35 14.87
C TYR A 486 20.97 -10.74 15.15
N SER A 487 21.19 -11.45 16.27
CA SER A 487 22.49 -11.99 16.68
C SER A 487 22.91 -13.25 15.91
N PHE A 488 22.07 -13.75 15.00
CA PHE A 488 22.29 -15.00 14.25
C PHE A 488 23.09 -14.83 12.96
N PHE A 489 23.39 -13.60 12.53
CA PHE A 489 24.27 -13.36 11.38
C PHE A 489 25.74 -13.50 11.79
N ASN A 490 26.55 -14.14 10.95
CA ASN A 490 28.00 -14.27 11.17
C ASN A 490 28.75 -12.96 10.86
N GLY A 491 28.67 -11.99 11.78
CA GLY A 491 29.35 -10.70 11.67
C GLY A 491 29.14 -9.80 12.88
N LYS A 492 29.63 -8.57 12.78
CA LYS A 492 29.48 -7.49 13.76
C LYS A 492 28.62 -6.38 13.16
N TRP A 493 27.88 -5.65 13.98
CA TRP A 493 27.19 -4.44 13.54
C TRP A 493 28.08 -3.21 13.77
N MET A 494 28.26 -2.37 12.75
CA MET A 494 29.10 -1.17 12.79
C MET A 494 28.40 0.03 12.14
N GLN A 495 28.46 1.20 12.78
CA GLN A 495 27.94 2.45 12.23
C GLN A 495 28.70 2.88 10.97
N VAL A 496 27.98 3.32 9.93
CA VAL A 496 28.54 3.76 8.64
C VAL A 496 29.69 4.78 8.80
N SER A 497 29.53 5.75 9.72
CA SER A 497 30.52 6.79 10.01
C SER A 497 31.86 6.22 10.51
N LYS A 498 31.84 5.15 11.32
CA LYS A 498 33.05 4.48 11.83
C LYS A 498 33.77 3.71 10.72
N LEU A 499 33.02 3.01 9.88
CA LEU A 499 33.58 2.27 8.74
C LEU A 499 34.22 3.23 7.72
N GLN A 500 33.60 4.39 7.48
CA GLN A 500 34.15 5.46 6.66
C GLN A 500 35.39 6.12 7.31
N SER A 501 35.40 6.39 8.61
CA SER A 501 36.54 7.05 9.27
C SER A 501 37.78 6.14 9.33
N GLN A 502 37.61 4.83 9.51
CA GLN A 502 38.70 3.84 9.42
C GLN A 502 39.40 3.88 8.03
N ARG A 503 38.68 4.19 6.95
CA ARG A 503 39.24 4.33 5.60
C ARG A 503 39.80 5.72 5.29
N LYS A 504 39.25 6.79 5.88
CA LYS A 504 39.74 8.18 5.70
C LYS A 504 41.17 8.44 6.19
N SER A 505 41.77 7.51 6.95
CA SER A 505 43.21 7.59 7.32
C SER A 505 44.15 7.25 6.15
N LEU A 506 43.63 6.72 5.04
CA LEU A 506 44.33 6.67 3.77
C LEU A 506 43.93 7.93 2.99
N SER A 507 44.93 8.72 2.59
CA SER A 507 44.75 9.86 1.69
C SER A 507 43.93 9.44 0.47
N THR A 508 42.93 10.22 0.08
CA THR A 508 42.06 9.92 -1.08
C THR A 508 42.92 9.58 -2.30
N PRO A 509 42.90 8.33 -2.79
CA PRO A 509 43.65 8.00 -3.99
C PRO A 509 43.07 8.77 -5.17
N GLU A 510 43.93 9.24 -6.08
CA GLU A 510 43.53 9.95 -7.29
C GLU A 510 42.57 9.10 -8.17
N GLU A 511 42.66 7.77 -8.02
CA GLU A 511 41.72 6.79 -8.55
C GLU A 511 41.13 5.94 -7.41
N PRO A 512 39.86 6.14 -7.00
CA PRO A 512 39.24 5.32 -5.95
C PRO A 512 38.85 3.93 -6.47
N THR A 513 39.10 2.89 -5.66
CA THR A 513 38.69 1.51 -6.00
C THR A 513 37.17 1.34 -5.88
N ALA A 514 36.61 0.28 -6.46
CA ALA A 514 35.17 0.01 -6.40
C ALA A 514 34.65 -0.15 -4.96
N LEU A 515 35.51 -0.56 -4.01
CA LEU A 515 35.19 -0.60 -2.59
C LEU A 515 35.19 0.79 -1.94
N ASP A 516 36.09 1.68 -2.36
CA ASP A 516 36.10 3.06 -1.85
C ASP A 516 34.92 3.87 -2.42
N ILE A 517 34.59 3.68 -3.71
CA ILE A 517 33.37 4.23 -4.33
C ILE A 517 32.13 3.73 -3.59
N LEU A 518 32.06 2.44 -3.26
CA LEU A 518 30.97 1.89 -2.43
C LEU A 518 30.89 2.55 -1.05
N LEU A 519 32.02 2.71 -0.35
CA LEU A 519 32.06 3.32 0.98
C LEU A 519 31.72 4.82 0.98
N ILE A 520 32.05 5.54 -0.10
CA ILE A 520 31.67 6.94 -0.31
C ILE A 520 30.15 7.04 -0.56
N THR A 521 29.62 6.26 -1.51
CA THR A 521 28.23 6.32 -1.97
C THR A 521 27.24 5.54 -1.10
N ILE A 522 27.70 4.87 -0.04
CA ILE A 522 26.90 3.96 0.79
C ILE A 522 25.60 4.59 1.31
N GLN A 523 25.62 5.86 1.70
CA GLN A 523 24.43 6.55 2.22
C GLN A 523 23.39 6.82 1.12
N ASP A 524 23.81 7.13 -0.10
CA ASP A 524 22.93 7.26 -1.26
C ASP A 524 22.33 5.92 -1.68
N ILE A 525 23.12 4.84 -1.62
CA ILE A 525 22.71 3.46 -1.91
C ILE A 525 21.63 3.00 -0.92
N LEU A 526 21.85 3.20 0.38
CA LEU A 526 20.87 2.92 1.44
C LEU A 526 19.60 3.77 1.28
N SER A 527 19.76 5.06 0.95
CA SER A 527 18.64 5.98 0.77
C SER A 527 17.84 5.68 -0.50
N TYR A 528 18.49 5.24 -1.58
CA TYR A 528 17.83 4.68 -2.76
C TYR A 528 17.00 3.45 -2.39
N HIS A 529 17.56 2.51 -1.63
CA HIS A 529 16.85 1.29 -1.22
C HIS A 529 15.55 1.61 -0.47
N LYS A 530 15.62 2.44 0.58
CA LYS A 530 14.46 2.90 1.36
C LYS A 530 13.39 3.56 0.47
N ARG A 531 13.81 4.48 -0.42
CA ARG A 531 12.88 5.21 -1.31
C ARG A 531 12.30 4.32 -2.41
N SER A 532 13.04 3.33 -2.90
CA SER A 532 12.58 2.39 -3.94
C SER A 532 11.48 1.43 -3.47
N GLN A 533 11.25 1.32 -2.16
CA GLN A 533 10.22 0.47 -1.54
C GLN A 533 8.95 1.24 -1.15
N GLN A 534 8.96 2.57 -1.24
CA GLN A 534 7.80 3.39 -0.86
C GLN A 534 6.68 3.26 -1.90
N ARG A 535 5.42 3.19 -1.45
CA ARG A 535 4.23 3.19 -2.30
C ARG A 535 3.60 4.58 -2.30
N LEU A 536 2.93 4.93 -3.40
CA LEU A 536 2.00 6.06 -3.40
C LEU A 536 0.75 5.75 -2.56
N PRO A 537 0.17 6.75 -1.88
CA PRO A 537 -1.16 6.61 -1.30
C PRO A 537 -2.23 6.47 -2.41
N PRO A 538 -3.41 5.91 -2.11
CA PRO A 538 -4.50 5.77 -3.08
C PRO A 538 -4.85 7.07 -3.81
N GLY A 539 -5.16 6.97 -5.10
CA GLY A 539 -5.59 8.10 -5.93
C GLY A 539 -5.34 7.93 -7.42
N LEU A 540 -5.77 8.93 -8.18
CA LEU A 540 -5.49 9.10 -9.60
C LEU A 540 -4.32 10.07 -9.77
N TYR A 541 -3.37 9.72 -10.63
CA TYR A 541 -2.12 10.44 -10.86
C TYR A 541 -1.91 10.76 -12.34
N LEU A 542 -1.21 11.86 -12.61
CA LEU A 542 -0.65 12.18 -13.92
C LEU A 542 0.85 11.83 -13.89
N GLY A 543 1.28 10.89 -14.72
CA GLY A 543 2.69 10.49 -14.84
C GLY A 543 3.32 10.94 -16.16
N TYR A 544 4.50 11.53 -16.11
CA TYR A 544 5.29 11.93 -17.28
C TYR A 544 6.27 10.83 -17.69
N LEU A 545 6.16 10.33 -18.92
CA LEU A 545 7.08 9.34 -19.49
C LEU A 545 8.12 10.04 -20.38
N LYS A 546 9.37 10.03 -19.94
CA LYS A 546 10.56 10.46 -20.70
C LYS A 546 11.64 9.40 -20.59
N LEU A 547 12.30 9.13 -21.70
CA LEU A 547 13.26 8.05 -21.88
C LEU A 547 14.58 8.59 -22.42
N CYS A 548 15.64 7.82 -22.20
CA CYS A 548 16.98 8.10 -22.71
C CYS A 548 17.59 6.81 -23.24
N SER A 549 17.98 6.79 -24.52
CA SER A 549 18.73 5.67 -25.08
C SER A 549 20.22 5.88 -24.91
N SER A 550 20.93 4.81 -24.56
CA SER A 550 22.38 4.69 -24.68
C SER A 550 22.71 3.55 -25.65
N VAL A 551 23.99 3.21 -25.84
CA VAL A 551 24.41 2.11 -26.73
C VAL A 551 23.90 0.76 -26.21
N ASP A 552 24.01 0.51 -24.90
CA ASP A 552 23.76 -0.81 -24.31
C ASP A 552 22.40 -0.95 -23.60
N GLN A 553 21.68 0.16 -23.36
CA GLN A 553 20.47 0.17 -22.53
C GLN A 553 19.55 1.37 -22.77
N ILE A 554 18.24 1.16 -22.55
CA ILE A 554 17.24 2.22 -22.40
C ILE A 554 17.08 2.55 -20.91
N LYS A 555 17.13 3.84 -20.58
CA LYS A 555 16.88 4.38 -19.23
C LYS A 555 15.56 5.19 -19.22
N VAL A 556 14.87 5.22 -18.08
CA VAL A 556 13.64 5.98 -17.84
C VAL A 556 13.87 7.07 -16.79
N LEU A 557 13.24 8.23 -17.00
CA LEU A 557 13.28 9.36 -16.09
C LEU A 557 12.33 9.13 -14.91
N VAL A 558 12.87 9.11 -13.69
CA VAL A 558 12.11 8.98 -12.44
C VAL A 558 12.58 10.02 -11.42
N LEU A 559 11.78 10.23 -10.36
CA LEU A 559 12.16 11.09 -9.24
C LEU A 559 13.16 10.34 -8.35
N GLN A 560 14.29 10.97 -7.99
CA GLN A 560 15.26 10.39 -7.06
C GLN A 560 14.63 10.09 -5.68
N LYS A 561 13.56 10.83 -5.34
CA LYS A 561 12.77 10.65 -4.11
C LYS A 561 11.81 9.44 -4.14
N LEU A 562 11.41 8.95 -5.31
CA LEU A 562 10.51 7.80 -5.47
C LEU A 562 10.83 7.05 -6.80
N PRO A 563 11.96 6.33 -6.87
CA PRO A 563 12.53 5.85 -8.14
C PRO A 563 11.79 4.64 -8.75
N ASN A 564 10.80 4.10 -8.05
CA ASN A 564 9.91 3.02 -8.50
C ASN A 564 8.61 3.54 -9.15
N VAL A 565 8.48 4.85 -9.35
CA VAL A 565 7.37 5.49 -10.06
C VAL A 565 7.93 6.55 -11.03
N LEU A 566 7.26 6.74 -12.17
CA LEU A 566 7.55 7.84 -13.10
C LEU A 566 7.46 9.20 -12.40
N CYS A 567 8.01 10.26 -13.01
CA CYS A 567 7.75 11.63 -12.55
C CYS A 567 6.24 11.91 -12.58
N HIS A 568 5.65 12.38 -11.47
CA HIS A 568 4.20 12.40 -11.31
C HIS A 568 3.68 13.50 -10.39
N VAL A 569 2.41 13.85 -10.60
CA VAL A 569 1.57 14.67 -9.71
C VAL A 569 0.27 13.95 -9.42
N LYS A 570 -0.28 14.08 -8.20
CA LYS A 570 -1.60 13.55 -7.86
C LYS A 570 -2.69 14.45 -8.45
N ILE A 571 -3.66 13.86 -9.13
CA ILE A 571 -4.86 14.55 -9.63
C ILE A 571 -5.90 14.62 -8.50
N ARG A 572 -6.32 13.46 -7.97
CA ARG A 572 -7.30 13.35 -6.88
C ARG A 572 -7.20 12.06 -6.07
N ASP A 573 -7.86 12.01 -4.92
CA ASP A 573 -7.88 10.86 -3.99
C ASP A 573 -8.69 9.66 -4.49
N ASN A 574 -9.67 9.88 -5.37
CA ASN A 574 -10.37 8.80 -6.06
C ASN A 574 -9.48 8.30 -7.21
N SER A 575 -9.21 7.00 -7.28
CA SER A 575 -8.41 6.37 -8.35
C SER A 575 -9.23 5.92 -9.56
N ASN A 576 -10.57 5.89 -9.45
CA ASN A 576 -11.45 5.49 -10.53
C ASN A 576 -11.59 6.63 -11.55
N VAL A 577 -11.34 6.34 -12.82
CA VAL A 577 -11.82 7.17 -13.95
C VAL A 577 -13.13 6.54 -14.41
N SER A 578 -14.20 7.33 -14.41
CA SER A 578 -15.53 6.92 -14.85
C SER A 578 -15.61 6.74 -16.37
N ARG A 579 -16.74 6.22 -16.85
CA ARG A 579 -17.05 6.15 -18.28
C ARG A 579 -17.01 7.54 -18.93
N ASP A 580 -17.76 8.47 -18.35
CA ASP A 580 -18.02 9.80 -18.90
C ASP A 580 -16.75 10.65 -18.98
N GLU A 581 -15.87 10.56 -17.97
CA GLU A 581 -14.54 11.19 -17.96
C GLU A 581 -13.60 10.61 -19.04
N TRP A 582 -13.69 9.29 -19.28
CA TRP A 582 -12.84 8.61 -20.25
C TRP A 582 -13.30 8.82 -21.69
N GLU A 583 -14.61 8.81 -21.95
CA GLU A 583 -15.18 9.15 -23.25
C GLU A 583 -14.87 10.60 -23.62
N TRP A 584 -14.91 11.53 -22.66
CA TRP A 584 -14.45 12.92 -22.86
C TRP A 584 -12.94 13.03 -23.19
N ILE A 585 -12.07 12.26 -22.51
CA ILE A 585 -10.65 12.12 -22.89
C ILE A 585 -10.52 11.60 -24.34
N GLN A 586 -11.37 10.68 -24.77
CA GLN A 586 -11.31 10.13 -26.12
C GLN A 586 -11.85 11.11 -27.18
N THR A 587 -12.91 11.89 -26.92
CA THR A 587 -13.40 12.91 -27.87
C THR A 587 -12.40 14.05 -28.08
N LEU A 588 -11.69 14.48 -27.04
CA LEU A 588 -10.56 15.43 -27.12
C LEU A 588 -9.40 14.95 -28.01
N SER A 589 -9.36 13.67 -28.38
CA SER A 589 -8.36 13.12 -29.30
C SER A 589 -8.77 13.25 -30.78
N GLY A 590 -9.94 13.81 -31.08
CA GLY A 590 -10.54 13.82 -32.43
C GLY A 590 -11.01 15.18 -32.97
N SER A 591 -10.97 16.26 -32.20
CA SER A 591 -11.29 17.63 -32.69
C SER A 591 -10.09 18.56 -32.59
N GLU A 592 -9.82 19.32 -33.66
CA GLU A 592 -8.84 20.42 -33.64
C GLU A 592 -9.45 21.76 -33.19
N SER A 593 -10.77 21.84 -33.02
CA SER A 593 -11.50 23.03 -32.57
C SER A 593 -12.44 22.70 -31.41
N VAL A 594 -12.20 23.35 -30.26
CA VAL A 594 -13.13 23.40 -29.11
C VAL A 594 -13.18 24.86 -28.61
N GLU A 595 -13.47 25.76 -29.53
CA GLU A 595 -14.04 27.07 -29.20
C GLU A 595 -15.57 26.89 -29.21
N SER A 596 -16.25 27.37 -28.17
CA SER A 596 -17.64 27.00 -27.79
C SER A 596 -17.85 25.54 -27.32
N MET A 597 -17.78 25.35 -26.00
CA MET A 597 -18.72 24.49 -25.27
C MET A 597 -19.34 25.37 -24.17
N ASP A 598 -20.67 25.34 -24.03
CA ASP A 598 -21.38 26.24 -23.12
C ASP A 598 -21.02 26.02 -21.65
N HIS A 599 -20.87 27.14 -20.92
CA HIS A 599 -20.50 27.17 -19.51
C HIS A 599 -21.67 26.82 -18.58
N THR A 600 -22.25 25.61 -18.71
CA THR A 600 -23.13 25.04 -17.70
C THR A 600 -22.29 24.46 -16.55
N SER A 601 -22.29 25.12 -15.40
CA SER A 601 -21.33 24.91 -14.27
C SER A 601 -21.36 23.54 -13.59
N ASP A 602 -22.37 22.72 -13.87
CA ASP A 602 -22.77 21.60 -12.99
C ASP A 602 -22.34 20.22 -13.54
N CYS A 603 -21.54 20.20 -14.61
CA CYS A 603 -21.08 18.97 -15.24
C CYS A 603 -19.81 18.41 -14.56
N PRO A 604 -19.79 17.15 -14.06
CA PRO A 604 -18.62 16.58 -13.37
C PRO A 604 -17.35 16.54 -14.25
N THR A 605 -17.51 16.48 -15.58
CA THR A 605 -16.43 16.55 -16.55
C THR A 605 -15.64 17.88 -16.49
N GLN A 606 -16.28 19.00 -16.11
CA GLN A 606 -15.58 20.29 -15.94
C GLN A 606 -14.68 20.31 -14.70
N LEU A 607 -15.10 19.66 -13.61
CA LEU A 607 -14.26 19.51 -12.42
C LEU A 607 -13.01 18.67 -12.74
N PHE A 608 -13.20 17.53 -13.41
CA PHE A 608 -12.10 16.66 -13.83
C PHE A 608 -11.14 17.35 -14.83
N LEU A 609 -11.67 18.14 -15.77
CA LEU A 609 -10.86 19.03 -16.62
C LEU A 609 -9.98 19.96 -15.77
N TYR A 610 -10.57 20.66 -14.79
CA TYR A 610 -9.82 21.59 -13.92
C TYR A 610 -8.73 20.87 -13.11
N GLU A 611 -9.05 19.73 -12.47
CA GLU A 611 -8.05 18.90 -11.76
C GLU A 611 -6.89 18.50 -12.69
N LEU A 612 -7.20 18.04 -13.90
CA LEU A 612 -6.21 17.61 -14.90
C LEU A 612 -5.35 18.78 -15.40
N GLN A 613 -5.94 19.95 -15.67
CA GLN A 613 -5.19 21.15 -16.04
C GLN A 613 -4.20 21.57 -14.94
N MET A 614 -4.64 21.54 -13.68
CA MET A 614 -3.80 21.89 -12.54
C MET A 614 -2.68 20.86 -12.34
N ALA A 615 -2.95 19.57 -12.52
CA ALA A 615 -1.95 18.52 -12.50
C ALA A 615 -0.91 18.67 -13.62
N VAL A 616 -1.32 19.01 -14.86
CA VAL A 616 -0.41 19.30 -15.99
C VAL A 616 0.49 20.49 -15.65
N LYS A 617 -0.09 21.62 -15.19
CA LYS A 617 0.65 22.84 -14.82
C LYS A 617 1.66 22.58 -13.69
N ALA A 618 1.28 21.79 -12.68
CA ALA A 618 2.15 21.40 -11.57
C ALA A 618 3.28 20.44 -12.01
N LEU A 619 2.98 19.45 -12.87
CA LEU A 619 3.95 18.46 -13.35
C LEU A 619 5.00 19.11 -14.26
N LEU A 620 4.60 20.04 -15.13
CA LEU A 620 5.52 20.83 -15.96
C LEU A 620 6.46 21.69 -15.12
N LYS A 621 5.95 22.34 -14.06
CA LYS A 621 6.75 23.08 -13.08
C LYS A 621 7.74 22.15 -12.34
N GLN A 622 7.33 20.93 -12.01
CA GLN A 622 8.18 19.94 -11.33
C GLN A 622 9.34 19.46 -12.22
N ILE A 623 9.09 19.21 -13.52
CA ILE A 623 10.13 18.80 -14.49
C ILE A 623 10.86 19.98 -15.14
N ASN A 624 10.67 21.19 -14.63
CA ASN A 624 11.28 22.45 -15.06
C ASN A 624 11.13 22.73 -16.57
N LEU A 625 9.95 22.48 -17.14
CA LEU A 625 9.64 22.79 -18.54
C LEU A 625 8.60 23.93 -18.64
N PRO A 626 8.77 24.89 -19.56
CA PRO A 626 7.87 26.04 -19.70
C PRO A 626 6.55 25.63 -20.37
N LEU A 627 5.44 26.19 -19.88
CA LEU A 627 4.08 25.81 -20.28
C LEU A 627 3.81 25.86 -21.80
N HIS A 628 4.50 26.72 -22.55
CA HIS A 628 4.32 26.83 -24.01
C HIS A 628 4.78 25.56 -24.76
N GLN A 629 5.72 24.77 -24.23
CA GLN A 629 6.17 23.53 -24.86
C GLN A 629 5.13 22.42 -24.78
N ALA A 630 4.29 22.44 -23.74
CA ALA A 630 3.24 21.44 -23.54
C ALA A 630 2.12 21.48 -24.59
N LYS A 631 2.10 22.50 -25.48
CA LYS A 631 1.31 22.49 -26.73
C LYS A 631 1.71 21.39 -27.74
N HIS A 632 2.77 20.64 -27.47
CA HIS A 632 3.20 19.47 -28.24
C HIS A 632 3.12 18.16 -27.42
N PHE A 633 2.69 18.25 -26.16
CA PHE A 633 2.53 17.10 -25.29
C PHE A 633 1.18 16.43 -25.56
N ARG A 634 1.09 15.14 -25.22
CA ARG A 634 -0.04 14.27 -25.58
C ARG A 634 -0.42 13.41 -24.38
N LEU A 635 -1.71 13.21 -24.18
CA LEU A 635 -2.20 12.20 -23.23
C LEU A 635 -2.32 10.83 -23.91
N TYR A 636 -2.02 9.77 -23.15
CA TYR A 636 -2.24 8.38 -23.54
C TYR A 636 -3.70 7.98 -23.28
N THR A 637 -4.42 7.58 -24.34
CA THR A 637 -5.88 7.41 -24.33
C THR A 637 -6.35 5.99 -24.71
N GLN A 638 -5.45 5.00 -24.66
CA GLN A 638 -5.79 3.59 -24.90
C GLN A 638 -6.31 2.88 -23.64
N GLU A 639 -5.82 3.27 -22.45
CA GLU A 639 -6.17 2.70 -21.15
C GLU A 639 -5.65 3.56 -19.99
N VAL A 640 -6.26 3.42 -18.81
CA VAL A 640 -5.74 3.96 -17.55
C VAL A 640 -4.83 2.92 -16.91
N LEU A 641 -3.62 3.31 -16.49
CA LEU A 641 -2.67 2.37 -15.90
C LEU A 641 -3.00 2.12 -14.42
N GLU A 642 -3.66 1.01 -14.14
CA GLU A 642 -3.96 0.56 -12.78
C GLU A 642 -2.77 -0.24 -12.20
N LEU A 643 -2.04 0.37 -11.27
CA LEU A 643 -0.82 -0.22 -10.70
C LEU A 643 -1.15 -1.29 -9.64
N GLY A 644 -2.19 -1.04 -8.85
CA GLY A 644 -2.55 -1.80 -7.65
C GLY A 644 -2.77 -0.86 -6.46
N HIS A 645 -3.24 -1.40 -5.32
CA HIS A 645 -3.46 -0.64 -4.07
C HIS A 645 -4.28 0.67 -4.24
N ASN A 646 -5.25 0.67 -5.17
CA ASN A 646 -6.04 1.86 -5.55
C ASN A 646 -5.17 3.05 -6.02
N VAL A 647 -4.08 2.77 -6.74
CA VAL A 647 -3.26 3.77 -7.45
C VAL A 647 -3.45 3.59 -8.96
N SER A 648 -3.92 4.64 -9.62
CA SER A 648 -4.21 4.69 -11.05
C SER A 648 -3.48 5.86 -11.72
N PHE A 649 -3.08 5.68 -12.98
CA PHE A 649 -2.26 6.65 -13.73
C PHE A 649 -2.82 6.97 -15.12
N LEU A 650 -2.89 8.27 -15.43
CA LEU A 650 -2.89 8.79 -16.80
C LEU A 650 -1.45 9.10 -17.20
N LEU A 651 -1.06 8.78 -18.44
CA LEU A 651 0.28 9.14 -18.95
C LEU A 651 0.28 10.41 -19.81
N LEU A 652 1.20 11.30 -19.46
CA LEU A 652 1.63 12.47 -20.20
C LEU A 652 2.90 12.13 -20.99
N LEU A 653 2.84 12.27 -22.30
CA LEU A 653 3.96 12.07 -23.23
C LEU A 653 4.38 13.42 -23.82
N PRO A 654 5.68 13.71 -24.02
CA PRO A 654 6.11 14.87 -24.80
C PRO A 654 5.84 14.67 -26.30
N ALA A 655 6.37 15.54 -27.18
CA ALA A 655 6.32 15.34 -28.63
C ALA A 655 6.85 13.94 -29.02
N SER A 656 6.39 13.37 -30.14
CA SER A 656 6.78 12.00 -30.57
C SER A 656 8.29 11.80 -30.60
N ASP A 657 8.98 12.83 -31.08
CA ASP A 657 10.40 12.82 -31.39
C ASP A 657 11.23 13.13 -30.13
N ASP A 658 10.60 13.70 -29.10
CA ASP A 658 11.16 14.03 -27.79
C ASP A 658 11.00 12.91 -26.74
N VAL A 659 10.19 11.87 -26.96
CA VAL A 659 9.92 10.89 -25.89
C VAL A 659 11.18 10.11 -25.48
N CYS A 660 12.13 9.93 -26.41
CA CYS A 660 13.42 9.29 -26.13
C CYS A 660 14.59 10.16 -26.60
N THR A 661 15.48 10.60 -25.69
CA THR A 661 16.72 11.29 -26.11
C THR A 661 17.73 10.28 -26.63
N ALA A 662 18.28 10.56 -27.82
CA ALA A 662 19.36 9.79 -28.42
C ALA A 662 20.70 9.93 -27.64
N PRO A 663 21.66 8.99 -27.81
CA PRO A 663 23.00 9.12 -27.24
C PRO A 663 23.70 10.41 -27.68
N GLY A 664 24.47 11.03 -26.79
CA GLY A 664 25.20 12.28 -27.06
C GLY A 664 24.37 13.58 -26.99
N GLN A 665 23.05 13.50 -26.84
CA GLN A 665 22.20 14.66 -26.53
C GLN A 665 22.40 15.09 -25.07
N ASN A 666 22.38 16.41 -24.82
CA ASN A 666 22.47 16.96 -23.46
C ASN A 666 21.20 16.63 -22.66
N ASN A 667 21.34 15.87 -21.57
CA ASN A 667 20.24 15.56 -20.66
C ASN A 667 20.28 16.50 -19.44
N PRO A 668 19.29 17.41 -19.25
CA PRO A 668 19.24 18.31 -18.08
C PRO A 668 18.85 17.60 -16.78
N TYR A 669 18.34 16.37 -16.85
CA TYR A 669 17.85 15.61 -15.71
C TYR A 669 18.99 14.81 -15.06
N THR A 670 19.58 15.38 -14.01
CA THR A 670 20.71 14.81 -13.26
C THR A 670 20.31 14.49 -11.82
N PRO A 671 21.07 13.64 -11.09
CA PRO A 671 20.85 13.43 -9.66
C PRO A 671 20.84 14.72 -8.84
N HIS A 672 21.68 15.69 -9.20
CA HIS A 672 21.73 17.01 -8.54
C HIS A 672 20.47 17.86 -8.77
N SER A 673 19.71 17.62 -9.84
CA SER A 673 18.38 18.23 -10.05
C SER A 673 17.22 17.41 -9.46
N GLY A 674 17.49 16.36 -8.68
CA GLY A 674 16.49 15.53 -8.00
C GLY A 674 15.88 14.43 -8.87
N PHE A 675 16.46 14.18 -10.05
CA PHE A 675 16.02 13.17 -11.01
C PHE A 675 17.00 12.01 -11.14
N LEU A 676 16.50 10.83 -11.49
CA LEU A 676 17.31 9.65 -11.77
C LEU A 676 16.93 9.08 -13.13
N ASN A 677 17.94 8.74 -13.94
CA ASN A 677 17.76 7.99 -15.18
C ASN A 677 18.03 6.51 -14.87
N LEU A 678 16.99 5.76 -14.54
CA LEU A 678 17.08 4.37 -14.07
C LEU A 678 17.02 3.41 -15.27
N PRO A 679 17.85 2.35 -15.37
CA PRO A 679 17.71 1.33 -16.42
C PRO A 679 16.30 0.74 -16.39
N LEU A 680 15.62 0.63 -17.54
CA LEU A 680 14.18 0.32 -17.56
C LEU A 680 13.84 -1.01 -16.88
N GLN A 681 14.63 -2.06 -17.08
CA GLN A 681 14.50 -3.34 -16.38
C GLN A 681 14.43 -3.20 -14.87
N MET A 682 15.24 -2.29 -14.35
CA MET A 682 15.39 -2.11 -12.93
C MET A 682 14.28 -1.21 -12.37
N PHE A 683 13.80 -0.24 -13.16
CA PHE A 683 12.53 0.44 -12.91
C PHE A 683 11.37 -0.57 -12.84
N GLU A 684 11.17 -1.38 -13.88
CA GLU A 684 10.13 -2.42 -13.95
C GLU A 684 10.22 -3.37 -12.75
N LEU A 685 11.44 -3.84 -12.42
CA LEU A 685 11.65 -4.72 -11.27
C LEU A 685 11.27 -4.07 -9.93
N VAL A 686 11.78 -2.86 -9.60
CA VAL A 686 11.43 -2.23 -8.32
C VAL A 686 9.97 -1.80 -8.27
N HIS A 687 9.40 -1.39 -9.40
CA HIS A 687 8.00 -1.05 -9.56
C HIS A 687 7.09 -2.24 -9.26
N PHE A 688 7.26 -3.35 -9.99
CA PHE A 688 6.44 -4.54 -9.75
C PHE A 688 6.74 -5.19 -8.39
N CYS A 689 7.95 -5.08 -7.84
CA CYS A 689 8.21 -5.51 -6.45
C CYS A 689 7.37 -4.72 -5.44
N CYS A 690 7.08 -3.44 -5.72
CA CYS A 690 6.24 -2.62 -4.84
C CYS A 690 4.74 -2.88 -5.04
N TYR A 691 4.25 -2.97 -6.27
CA TYR A 691 2.81 -3.00 -6.55
C TYR A 691 2.23 -4.39 -6.90
N LYS A 692 3.05 -5.32 -7.41
CA LYS A 692 2.63 -6.66 -7.91
C LYS A 692 3.63 -7.77 -7.55
N GLU A 693 4.12 -7.81 -6.31
CA GLU A 693 5.26 -8.66 -5.88
C GLU A 693 5.11 -10.14 -6.27
N LYS A 694 3.91 -10.73 -6.11
CA LYS A 694 3.65 -12.14 -6.45
C LYS A 694 3.91 -12.44 -7.93
N PHE A 695 3.47 -11.55 -8.83
CA PHE A 695 3.64 -11.69 -10.27
C PHE A 695 5.11 -11.61 -10.65
N ILE A 696 5.83 -10.57 -10.21
CA ILE A 696 7.24 -10.40 -10.57
C ILE A 696 8.14 -11.45 -9.90
N SER A 697 7.80 -11.95 -8.70
CA SER A 697 8.51 -13.08 -8.11
C SER A 697 8.37 -14.34 -8.97
N LEU A 698 7.14 -14.73 -9.35
CA LEU A 698 6.91 -15.86 -10.24
C LEU A 698 7.57 -15.67 -11.62
N TYR A 699 7.51 -14.46 -12.18
CA TYR A 699 8.08 -14.17 -13.50
C TYR A 699 9.61 -14.17 -13.49
N CYS A 700 10.26 -13.53 -12.51
CA CYS A 700 11.71 -13.62 -12.32
C CYS A 700 12.16 -15.06 -12.04
N ARG A 701 11.38 -15.83 -11.25
CA ARG A 701 11.64 -17.25 -11.00
C ARG A 701 11.61 -18.07 -12.28
N LEU A 702 10.58 -17.90 -13.10
CA LEU A 702 10.44 -18.61 -14.37
C LEU A 702 11.50 -18.19 -15.38
N SER A 703 11.65 -16.88 -15.60
CA SER A 703 12.58 -16.29 -16.57
C SER A 703 14.01 -16.75 -16.31
N ALA A 704 14.52 -16.58 -15.08
CA ALA A 704 15.93 -16.90 -14.76
C ALA A 704 16.29 -18.39 -14.94
N VAL A 705 15.32 -19.30 -14.78
CA VAL A 705 15.47 -20.74 -15.07
C VAL A 705 15.51 -20.97 -16.58
N ILE A 706 14.51 -20.45 -17.30
CA ILE A 706 14.38 -20.61 -18.75
C ILE A 706 15.60 -20.09 -19.52
N GLU A 707 16.19 -18.94 -19.14
CA GLU A 707 17.41 -18.46 -19.83
C GLU A 707 18.57 -19.45 -19.67
N LEU A 708 18.72 -19.99 -18.46
CA LEU A 708 19.82 -20.89 -18.11
C LEU A 708 19.68 -22.23 -18.83
N ASP A 709 18.44 -22.71 -19.00
CA ASP A 709 18.15 -23.92 -19.78
C ASP A 709 18.27 -23.68 -21.28
N SER A 710 17.98 -22.48 -21.76
CA SER A 710 18.18 -22.15 -23.18
C SER A 710 19.67 -22.11 -23.55
N LEU A 711 20.53 -21.58 -22.67
CA LEU A 711 21.98 -21.69 -22.80
C LEU A 711 22.46 -23.16 -22.78
N LYS A 712 21.97 -23.98 -21.85
CA LYS A 712 22.31 -25.42 -21.77
C LYS A 712 21.85 -26.21 -22.99
N THR A 713 20.64 -25.96 -23.49
CA THR A 713 20.11 -26.65 -24.68
C THR A 713 20.84 -26.21 -25.94
N GLN A 714 21.16 -24.92 -26.10
CA GLN A 714 21.98 -24.44 -27.21
C GLN A 714 23.39 -25.05 -27.18
N GLN A 715 24.03 -25.14 -26.00
CA GLN A 715 25.32 -25.80 -25.84
C GLN A 715 25.21 -27.31 -26.17
N SER A 716 24.22 -28.01 -25.61
CA SER A 716 23.98 -29.44 -25.89
C SER A 716 23.64 -29.72 -27.36
N LEU A 717 23.24 -28.72 -28.14
CA LEU A 717 22.98 -28.83 -29.58
C LEU A 717 24.27 -28.60 -30.40
N ARG A 718 25.24 -27.84 -29.87
CA ARG A 718 26.62 -27.72 -30.41
C ARG A 718 27.50 -28.94 -30.06
N GLU A 719 27.23 -29.60 -28.93
CA GLU A 719 28.02 -30.71 -28.39
C GLU A 719 27.45 -32.11 -28.71
N ALA A 720 26.32 -32.20 -29.43
CA ALA A 720 25.72 -33.47 -29.86
C ALA A 720 26.46 -34.06 -31.07
N ILE A 721 26.79 -35.37 -31.01
CA ILE A 721 27.62 -36.04 -32.03
C ILE A 721 26.81 -37.04 -32.86
N SER A 722 25.90 -37.81 -32.25
CA SER A 722 25.01 -38.73 -32.97
C SER A 722 23.67 -38.11 -33.34
N ASP A 723 23.04 -38.59 -34.41
CA ASP A 723 21.68 -38.16 -34.81
C ASP A 723 20.65 -38.30 -33.67
N SER A 724 20.81 -39.31 -32.81
CA SER A 724 19.95 -39.54 -31.65
C SER A 724 20.09 -38.44 -30.58
N GLU A 725 21.29 -37.90 -30.40
CA GLU A 725 21.58 -36.80 -29.48
C GLU A 725 21.18 -35.45 -30.11
N VAL A 726 21.41 -35.27 -31.41
CA VAL A 726 20.98 -34.08 -32.16
C VAL A 726 19.45 -33.96 -32.15
N ALA A 727 18.72 -35.05 -32.35
CA ALA A 727 17.26 -35.08 -32.23
C ALA A 727 16.80 -34.74 -30.79
N ALA A 728 17.40 -35.37 -29.77
CA ALA A 728 17.07 -35.11 -28.38
C ALA A 728 17.50 -33.71 -27.88
N ALA A 729 18.51 -33.08 -28.49
CA ALA A 729 18.90 -31.70 -28.24
C ALA A 729 17.94 -30.72 -28.92
N LYS A 730 17.60 -30.93 -30.19
CA LYS A 730 16.60 -30.13 -30.93
C LYS A 730 15.24 -30.15 -30.23
N GLN A 731 14.74 -31.31 -29.82
CA GLN A 731 13.47 -31.44 -29.11
C GLN A 731 13.46 -30.64 -27.78
N ARG A 732 14.54 -30.72 -26.98
CA ARG A 732 14.66 -29.95 -25.73
C ARG A 732 14.78 -28.44 -25.99
N HIS A 733 15.54 -28.04 -27.01
CA HIS A 733 15.71 -26.62 -27.36
C HIS A 733 14.38 -26.00 -27.80
N GLN A 734 13.61 -26.71 -28.64
CA GLN A 734 12.26 -26.31 -29.03
C GLN A 734 11.35 -26.18 -27.80
N GLN A 735 11.30 -27.18 -26.91
CA GLN A 735 10.49 -27.12 -25.68
C GLN A 735 10.82 -25.89 -24.82
N VAL A 736 12.11 -25.51 -24.72
CA VAL A 736 12.51 -24.29 -24.00
C VAL A 736 12.11 -23.02 -24.77
N THR A 737 12.20 -23.01 -26.10
CA THR A 737 11.69 -21.91 -26.95
C THR A 737 10.18 -21.73 -26.80
N ASP A 738 9.41 -22.82 -26.71
CA ASP A 738 7.96 -22.76 -26.49
C ASP A 738 7.66 -22.15 -25.10
N TYR A 739 8.38 -22.57 -24.04
CA TYR A 739 8.27 -21.96 -22.72
C TYR A 739 8.68 -20.47 -22.70
N ILE A 740 9.68 -20.06 -23.49
CA ILE A 740 10.03 -18.65 -23.69
C ILE A 740 8.84 -17.89 -24.28
N GLN A 741 8.25 -18.39 -25.36
CA GLN A 741 7.11 -17.73 -26.03
C GLN A 741 5.89 -17.59 -25.10
N ILE A 742 5.55 -18.64 -24.34
CA ILE A 742 4.42 -18.60 -23.41
C ILE A 742 4.73 -17.64 -22.24
N SER A 743 5.94 -17.69 -21.65
CA SER A 743 6.30 -16.78 -20.54
C SER A 743 6.31 -15.32 -20.95
N PHE A 744 6.73 -15.02 -22.19
CA PHE A 744 6.66 -13.69 -22.81
C PHE A 744 5.20 -13.24 -23.01
N ALA A 745 4.34 -14.10 -23.56
CA ALA A 745 2.92 -13.77 -23.74
C ALA A 745 2.22 -13.38 -22.42
N GLN A 746 2.62 -14.00 -21.28
CA GLN A 746 2.10 -13.67 -19.94
C GLN A 746 2.67 -12.38 -19.32
N SER A 747 3.73 -11.77 -19.88
CA SER A 747 4.22 -10.45 -19.45
C SER A 747 3.63 -9.32 -20.32
N THR A 748 3.56 -9.53 -21.64
CA THR A 748 3.11 -8.52 -22.62
C THR A 748 1.68 -7.99 -22.46
N SER A 749 0.92 -8.56 -21.52
CA SER A 749 -0.47 -8.27 -21.20
C SER A 749 -0.67 -7.42 -19.92
N GLU A 750 0.41 -6.91 -19.32
CA GLU A 750 0.40 -5.87 -18.28
C GLU A 750 0.33 -4.44 -18.88
N PRO A 751 -0.22 -3.42 -18.16
CA PRO A 751 -0.54 -2.12 -18.76
C PRO A 751 0.67 -1.38 -19.34
N LEU A 752 1.80 -1.36 -18.62
CA LEU A 752 3.05 -0.76 -19.09
C LEU A 752 3.57 -1.43 -20.37
N GLU A 753 3.29 -2.73 -20.57
CA GLU A 753 3.65 -3.46 -21.79
C GLU A 753 2.63 -3.28 -22.95
N THR A 754 1.42 -2.73 -22.71
CA THR A 754 0.35 -2.71 -23.73
C THR A 754 0.11 -1.39 -24.47
N CYS A 755 0.92 -0.36 -24.23
CA CYS A 755 1.15 0.81 -25.11
C CYS A 755 1.63 0.45 -26.54
N ARG A 756 1.73 -0.84 -26.84
CA ARG A 756 2.57 -1.51 -27.84
C ARG A 756 1.80 -2.07 -29.05
N GLY A 757 0.48 -2.21 -28.92
CA GLY A 757 -0.33 -3.03 -29.85
C GLY A 757 -0.89 -2.33 -31.09
N ALA A 758 -0.92 -0.99 -31.14
CA ALA A 758 -1.78 -0.25 -32.08
C ALA A 758 -1.16 0.11 -33.44
N GLU A 759 0.17 0.29 -33.55
CA GLU A 759 0.82 0.91 -34.72
C GLU A 759 1.86 -0.05 -35.36
N ARG A 760 1.42 -1.19 -35.90
CA ARG A 760 2.32 -2.32 -36.26
C ARG A 760 3.06 -2.23 -37.62
N ASN A 761 2.80 -1.20 -38.44
CA ASN A 761 3.11 -1.21 -39.89
C ASN A 761 3.99 -0.04 -40.42
N ARG A 762 5.10 0.33 -39.75
CA ARG A 762 6.18 1.13 -40.38
C ARG A 762 7.59 0.78 -39.84
N PRO A 763 8.62 0.64 -40.70
CA PRO A 763 10.02 0.74 -40.30
C PRO A 763 10.50 2.22 -40.28
N LEU A 764 11.67 2.46 -39.64
CA LEU A 764 12.45 3.72 -39.56
C LEU A 764 12.17 4.74 -38.42
N CYS A 765 11.18 4.54 -37.55
CA CYS A 765 11.03 5.36 -36.33
C CYS A 765 11.31 4.55 -35.06
N PHE A 766 12.12 5.10 -34.14
CA PHE A 766 12.37 4.52 -32.81
C PHE A 766 11.14 4.72 -31.90
N HIS A 767 10.13 3.87 -32.10
CA HIS A 767 8.85 3.99 -31.42
C HIS A 767 8.87 3.63 -29.93
N ILE A 768 7.97 4.26 -29.17
CA ILE A 768 7.79 4.10 -27.72
C ILE A 768 7.26 2.69 -27.36
N SER A 769 6.77 1.94 -28.35
CA SER A 769 6.52 0.50 -28.24
C SER A 769 7.77 -0.30 -27.86
N THR A 770 8.97 0.15 -28.27
CA THR A 770 10.25 -0.58 -28.16
C THR A 770 10.83 -0.57 -26.73
N VAL A 771 10.09 -0.04 -25.75
CA VAL A 771 10.58 0.30 -24.42
C VAL A 771 10.60 -0.94 -23.52
N SER A 772 9.45 -1.55 -23.17
CA SER A 772 9.38 -2.88 -22.53
C SER A 772 9.64 -4.05 -23.50
N PHE A 773 10.39 -3.82 -24.58
CA PHE A 773 10.43 -4.70 -25.75
C PHE A 773 11.68 -5.60 -25.83
N LEU A 774 12.67 -5.37 -24.96
CA LEU A 774 14.04 -5.87 -25.11
C LEU A 774 14.54 -6.73 -23.94
N LEU A 775 13.76 -6.81 -22.84
CA LEU A 775 14.36 -6.66 -21.51
C LEU A 775 14.07 -7.77 -20.48
N ILE A 776 13.02 -8.59 -20.64
CA ILE A 776 12.83 -9.79 -19.80
C ILE A 776 12.68 -11.07 -20.66
N SER A 777 12.66 -10.94 -21.99
CA SER A 777 12.84 -12.03 -22.95
C SER A 777 14.34 -12.38 -23.12
N PRO A 778 14.74 -13.66 -23.03
CA PRO A 778 16.16 -14.06 -23.10
C PRO A 778 16.82 -13.99 -24.50
N PHE A 779 16.11 -13.65 -25.57
CA PHE A 779 16.61 -13.77 -26.96
C PHE A 779 16.47 -12.50 -27.81
N SER A 780 16.58 -11.32 -27.18
CA SER A 780 16.44 -10.04 -27.89
C SER A 780 17.59 -9.69 -28.86
N HIS A 781 18.69 -10.45 -28.85
CA HIS A 781 19.77 -10.37 -29.86
C HIS A 781 20.11 -11.75 -30.43
N SER A 782 19.39 -12.17 -31.47
CA SER A 782 19.96 -13.06 -32.49
C SER A 782 20.94 -12.26 -33.37
N GLU A 783 22.13 -12.81 -33.63
CA GLU A 783 23.17 -12.20 -34.45
C GLU A 783 22.71 -11.98 -35.91
N ASN A 784 22.13 -10.81 -36.22
CA ASN A 784 21.91 -10.31 -37.58
C ASN A 784 21.40 -8.85 -37.68
N LEU A 785 21.12 -8.16 -36.58
CA LEU A 785 20.83 -6.72 -36.61
C LEU A 785 22.11 -5.89 -36.80
N VAL A 786 22.59 -5.84 -38.05
CA VAL A 786 23.58 -4.86 -38.50
C VAL A 786 22.97 -3.47 -38.32
N PHE A 787 23.56 -2.64 -37.45
CA PHE A 787 23.21 -1.22 -37.34
C PHE A 787 23.57 -0.48 -38.65
N PRO A 788 22.60 0.03 -39.44
CA PRO A 788 22.92 0.81 -40.61
C PRO A 788 23.30 2.23 -40.21
N GLN A 789 24.50 2.68 -40.56
CA GLN A 789 24.81 4.11 -40.60
C GLN A 789 24.02 4.75 -41.75
N CYS A 790 22.85 5.32 -41.47
CA CYS A 790 22.10 6.12 -42.45
C CYS A 790 21.56 7.41 -41.82
N ALA A 791 22.19 8.52 -42.18
CA ALA A 791 21.58 9.84 -42.10
C ALA A 791 20.92 10.18 -43.44
N GLY A 792 19.74 10.81 -43.41
CA GLY A 792 19.10 11.42 -44.58
C GLY A 792 17.88 10.67 -45.14
N ALA A 793 16.89 11.47 -45.57
CA ALA A 793 15.70 11.12 -46.35
C ALA A 793 14.78 9.98 -45.84
N TYR A 794 13.54 10.31 -45.45
CA TYR A 794 12.39 10.33 -46.38
C TYR A 794 11.11 10.76 -45.66
N GLY A 795 10.42 11.79 -46.17
CA GLY A 795 9.14 12.24 -45.63
C GLY A 795 7.93 11.63 -46.34
N LYS A 796 6.94 11.14 -45.57
CA LYS A 796 5.52 10.97 -45.97
C LYS A 796 4.66 10.63 -44.76
N SER A 797 3.76 11.53 -44.36
CA SER A 797 2.74 11.29 -43.34
C SER A 797 1.67 10.29 -43.82
N LEU A 798 0.92 9.70 -42.88
CA LEU A 798 -0.40 9.03 -42.94
C LEU A 798 -0.65 8.38 -41.54
N PRO A 799 -1.89 8.06 -41.12
CA PRO A 799 -2.35 8.41 -39.77
C PRO A 799 -2.76 7.22 -38.88
N PHE A 800 -3.51 7.52 -37.80
CA PHE A 800 -4.17 6.63 -36.82
C PHE A 800 -3.38 6.16 -35.59
N THR A 801 -3.19 7.08 -34.64
CA THR A 801 -3.62 6.85 -33.25
C THR A 801 -4.24 8.12 -32.68
N SER A 802 -5.38 7.98 -32.00
CA SER A 802 -6.07 9.05 -31.27
C SER A 802 -5.19 9.54 -30.12
N LYS A 803 -4.75 10.81 -30.18
CA LYS A 803 -3.85 11.45 -29.21
C LYS A 803 -4.42 12.83 -28.91
N ILE A 804 -4.84 13.12 -27.65
CA ILE A 804 -5.20 14.50 -27.27
C ILE A 804 -3.98 15.39 -27.51
N ASN A 805 -4.15 16.47 -28.26
CA ASN A 805 -3.17 17.54 -28.29
C ASN A 805 -3.44 18.48 -27.12
N ILE A 806 -2.48 18.62 -26.20
CA ILE A 806 -2.66 19.33 -24.92
C ILE A 806 -2.86 20.85 -25.07
N ARG A 807 -2.78 21.37 -26.30
CA ARG A 807 -3.33 22.68 -26.69
C ARG A 807 -4.79 22.93 -26.27
N ILE A 808 -5.61 21.89 -26.04
CA ILE A 808 -7.01 22.04 -25.55
C ILE A 808 -7.07 22.15 -24.01
N LEU A 809 -5.97 21.92 -23.28
CA LEU A 809 -5.89 21.98 -21.82
C LEU A 809 -5.10 23.19 -21.28
N ILE A 810 -4.57 24.06 -22.15
CA ILE A 810 -3.65 25.16 -21.79
C ILE A 810 -4.08 26.48 -22.43
#